data_AF-A0A1Z4LW09-F1
#
_entry.id   AF-A0A1Z4LW09-F1
#
_cell.length_a   1.000
_cell.length_b   1.000
_cell.length_c   1.000
_cell.angle_alpha   90.00
_cell.angle_beta   90.00
_cell.angle_gamma   90.00
#
_symmetry.space_group_name_H-M   'P 1'
#
loop_
_entity.id
_entity.type
_entity.pdbx_description
1 polymer ?
#
loop_
_entity_poly.entity_id
_entity_poly.type
_entity_poly.pdbx_seq_one_letter_code
_entity_poly.pdbx_strand_id
1 'polypeptide(L)'
;MSELNQNKSFNYSNFSDFCFHKDELPPETRHTVELLLDIASNDYEEAEKVLSNETVLDLEYCEITDLSPLITLPNLTCLYLSENEISDLTPLQALTNLRRIQLHKNKIQDITPLQTLVNVDELTLSDNYISDISPLSKLTKLIQLWLDNNRIINIRPLSKLINLEEIHLYKNKISDIKPLEELINLQYLDLGNNHIKDITPIAKLIKLENLELDENNIIDIQPLDNLINLTELSVSKNKIYNLYPIFNLQKLCVLDSSFNQIKDFDSLQALKNVNHLNISGNPFSGLLSPNYFIDKYQNLSSLPLNHQKVIEAITLTYSNLSLEAPKVMIASNYKSFHAQAFDFLESKRKIKYSDLISFVHNLEDEDEYKIRDLIDNANKNIFQIQDCKWIQIVIKKLIESEFNNSQFIRQLQSISQSIQLYLTPEELSLNNNIVTTQDILHQIYLIETYQSLLKIPLDEKTQQWYDCLNQLFEHCGWFIPFEDVCIVCDRPSKFSLDSETRLHSEGEPAIQFADGYGLYYYHGVALPEKYGKVHPNQWETKWLLSENNTELRRILIQAIGYNRICDELKAIKLDSFREYDLIKIDAEADVEPIVLLKMICPSTGYTHVLRVPPNLESAREAITWINWGVDPQDFAAES
;
A
#
# COMPACT_ATOMS: atom_id res chain seq x y z
N MET A 1 32.06 53.89 9.59
CA MET A 1 31.56 54.30 8.27
C MET A 1 30.69 53.14 7.79
N SER A 2 29.52 52.95 8.41
CA SER A 2 28.25 53.66 8.19
C SER A 2 27.58 53.20 6.90
N GLU A 3 26.62 52.29 7.08
CA GLU A 3 25.27 52.34 6.48
C GLU A 3 25.18 53.17 5.20
N LEU A 4 25.11 52.51 4.05
CA LEU A 4 24.54 53.03 2.80
C LEU A 4 24.51 51.88 1.78
N ASN A 5 23.44 51.07 1.83
CA ASN A 5 22.80 50.44 0.67
C ASN A 5 21.52 49.70 1.10
N GLN A 6 20.76 50.27 2.03
CA GLN A 6 19.35 49.98 2.16
C GLN A 6 18.58 50.92 1.23
N ASN A 7 17.75 50.36 0.36
CA ASN A 7 16.70 51.03 -0.41
C ASN A 7 17.13 52.20 -1.32
N LYS A 8 17.80 51.91 -2.44
CA LYS A 8 17.50 52.67 -3.66
C LYS A 8 16.19 52.11 -4.21
N SER A 9 15.08 52.77 -3.92
CA SER A 9 13.86 52.62 -4.71
C SER A 9 14.19 53.17 -6.10
N PHE A 10 14.51 52.28 -7.03
CA PHE A 10 14.64 52.66 -8.42
C PHE A 10 13.23 52.80 -8.98
N ASN A 11 12.82 54.05 -9.19
CA ASN A 11 11.51 54.37 -9.75
C ASN A 11 11.58 54.33 -11.29
N TYR A 12 11.82 53.14 -11.83
CA TYR A 12 11.85 52.92 -13.28
C TYR A 12 10.42 52.83 -13.82
N SER A 13 10.13 53.60 -14.86
CA SER A 13 8.76 53.81 -15.34
C SER A 13 8.43 53.04 -16.62
N ASN A 14 9.44 52.55 -17.33
CA ASN A 14 9.34 51.75 -18.54
C ASN A 14 10.41 50.64 -18.52
N PHE A 15 10.28 49.66 -19.42
CA PHE A 15 11.17 48.50 -19.43
C PHE A 15 12.59 48.87 -19.89
N SER A 16 12.74 49.78 -20.86
CA SER A 16 14.07 50.17 -21.34
C SER A 16 14.93 50.84 -20.25
N ASP A 17 14.32 51.55 -19.29
CA ASP A 17 15.00 52.10 -18.11
C ASP A 17 15.71 51.00 -17.31
N PHE A 18 15.04 49.85 -17.08
CA PHE A 18 15.65 48.69 -16.42
C PHE A 18 16.81 48.13 -17.25
N CYS A 19 16.66 48.05 -18.58
CA CYS A 19 17.70 47.53 -19.46
C CYS A 19 18.95 48.43 -19.52
N PHE A 20 18.77 49.75 -19.59
CA PHE A 20 19.89 50.71 -19.61
C PHE A 20 20.70 50.72 -18.31
N HIS A 21 20.07 50.37 -17.17
CA HIS A 21 20.71 50.30 -15.87
C HIS A 21 20.97 48.86 -15.40
N LYS A 22 20.88 47.87 -16.31
CA LYS A 22 20.93 46.44 -15.98
C LYS A 22 22.13 46.04 -15.12
N ASP A 23 23.31 46.62 -15.38
CA ASP A 23 24.54 46.32 -14.65
C ASP A 23 24.56 46.87 -13.21
N GLU A 24 23.70 47.85 -12.90
CA GLU A 24 23.52 48.44 -11.57
C GLU A 24 22.42 47.75 -10.75
N LEU A 25 21.60 46.91 -11.39
CA LEU A 25 20.51 46.18 -10.75
C LEU A 25 21.04 45.07 -9.81
N PRO A 26 20.33 44.77 -8.71
CA PRO A 26 20.54 43.55 -7.94
C PRO A 26 20.52 42.31 -8.83
N PRO A 27 21.30 41.25 -8.51
CA PRO A 27 21.32 40.02 -9.30
C PRO A 27 19.93 39.44 -9.58
N GLU A 28 19.06 39.49 -8.58
CA GLU A 28 17.69 38.97 -8.62
C GLU A 28 16.84 39.75 -9.64
N THR A 29 16.87 41.08 -9.58
CA THR A 29 16.18 41.95 -10.54
C THR A 29 16.73 41.80 -11.95
N ARG A 30 18.07 41.70 -12.06
CA ARG A 30 18.77 41.53 -13.34
C ARG A 30 18.35 40.25 -14.04
N HIS A 31 18.26 39.16 -13.30
CA HIS A 31 17.79 37.87 -13.81
C HIS A 31 16.41 37.99 -14.46
N THR A 32 15.45 38.63 -13.78
CA THR A 32 14.12 38.88 -14.35
C THR A 32 14.18 39.75 -15.62
N VAL A 33 15.04 40.78 -15.65
CA VAL A 33 15.23 41.61 -16.87
C VAL A 33 15.81 40.81 -18.03
N GLU A 34 16.78 39.92 -17.76
CA GLU A 34 17.40 39.07 -18.78
C GLU A 34 16.40 38.08 -19.38
N LEU A 35 15.56 37.46 -18.55
CA LEU A 35 14.46 36.60 -19.02
C LEU A 35 13.48 37.37 -19.92
N LEU A 36 13.11 38.59 -19.54
CA LEU A 36 12.21 39.42 -20.36
C LEU A 36 12.85 39.84 -21.69
N LEU A 37 14.15 40.09 -21.72
CA LEU A 37 14.90 40.35 -22.96
C LEU A 37 14.96 39.11 -23.85
N ASP A 38 15.15 37.92 -23.27
CA ASP A 38 15.16 36.64 -24.01
C ASP A 38 13.79 36.33 -24.64
N ILE A 39 12.69 36.69 -23.97
CA ILE A 39 11.33 36.56 -24.49
C ILE A 39 11.07 37.54 -25.62
N ALA A 40 11.52 38.79 -25.49
CA ALA A 40 11.16 39.87 -26.39
C ALA A 40 12.21 40.14 -27.47
N SER A 41 13.35 40.71 -27.09
CA SER A 41 14.46 41.06 -27.98
C SER A 41 15.68 41.51 -27.16
N ASN A 42 16.88 41.29 -27.69
CA ASN A 42 18.11 41.90 -27.15
C ASN A 42 18.24 43.40 -27.48
N ASP A 43 17.40 43.93 -28.37
CA ASP A 43 17.26 45.36 -28.61
C ASP A 43 16.28 45.97 -27.60
N TYR A 44 16.73 46.90 -26.77
CA TYR A 44 15.96 47.41 -25.62
C TYR A 44 14.71 48.20 -26.04
N GLU A 45 14.76 48.95 -27.14
CA GLU A 45 13.60 49.72 -27.63
C GLU A 45 12.55 48.78 -28.22
N GLU A 46 12.99 47.77 -28.99
CA GLU A 46 12.08 46.77 -29.53
C GLU A 46 11.50 45.88 -28.42
N ALA A 47 12.30 45.50 -27.42
CA ALA A 47 11.83 44.74 -26.27
C ALA A 47 10.74 45.48 -25.50
N GLU A 48 10.92 46.78 -25.22
CA GLU A 48 9.88 47.60 -24.59
C GLU A 48 8.59 47.62 -25.41
N LYS A 49 8.70 47.77 -26.73
CA LYS A 49 7.54 47.79 -27.62
C LYS A 49 6.81 46.45 -27.68
N VAL A 50 7.53 45.33 -27.69
CA VAL A 50 6.94 43.98 -27.64
C VAL A 50 6.24 43.78 -26.30
N LEU A 51 6.96 43.97 -25.20
CA LEU A 51 6.48 43.69 -23.84
C LEU A 51 5.32 44.61 -23.42
N SER A 52 5.32 45.89 -23.84
CA SER A 52 4.21 46.81 -23.56
C SER A 52 2.89 46.44 -24.23
N ASN A 53 2.93 45.64 -25.31
CA ASN A 53 1.73 45.10 -25.97
C ASN A 53 1.39 43.68 -25.51
N GLU A 54 2.21 43.08 -24.66
CA GLU A 54 2.03 41.70 -24.23
C GLU A 54 0.82 41.58 -23.30
N THR A 55 0.04 40.52 -23.49
CA THR A 55 -1.17 40.25 -22.72
C THR A 55 -1.10 38.92 -21.96
N VAL A 56 -0.17 38.05 -22.38
CA VAL A 56 0.08 36.75 -21.76
C VAL A 56 1.59 36.63 -21.56
N LEU A 57 2.01 36.44 -20.32
CA LEU A 57 3.43 36.25 -20.00
C LEU A 57 3.61 34.95 -19.23
N ASP A 58 4.52 34.11 -19.73
CA ASP A 58 4.90 32.84 -19.14
C ASP A 58 6.36 32.92 -18.66
N LEU A 59 6.52 32.71 -17.36
CA LEU A 59 7.78 32.76 -16.63
C LEU A 59 7.84 31.62 -15.59
N GLU A 60 7.24 30.47 -15.89
CA GLU A 60 7.32 29.29 -15.02
C GLU A 60 8.73 28.69 -15.01
N TYR A 61 9.13 28.06 -13.89
CA TYR A 61 10.42 27.36 -13.75
C TYR A 61 11.66 28.22 -14.04
N CYS A 62 11.59 29.51 -13.72
CA CYS A 62 12.61 30.49 -14.07
C CYS A 62 13.52 30.91 -12.91
N GLU A 63 13.40 30.32 -11.72
CA GLU A 63 14.17 30.72 -10.51
C GLU A 63 13.99 32.22 -10.14
N ILE A 64 12.85 32.83 -10.49
CA ILE A 64 12.57 34.24 -10.24
C ILE A 64 12.35 34.48 -8.75
N THR A 65 12.97 35.54 -8.22
CA THR A 65 12.78 36.02 -6.85
C THR A 65 12.26 37.46 -6.79
N ASP A 66 12.60 38.30 -7.77
CA ASP A 66 12.17 39.70 -7.84
C ASP A 66 11.26 39.98 -9.06
N LEU A 67 10.05 40.43 -8.79
CA LEU A 67 9.04 40.77 -9.80
C LEU A 67 9.04 42.25 -10.18
N SER A 68 9.95 43.07 -9.63
CA SER A 68 9.98 44.51 -9.85
C SER A 68 9.94 44.93 -11.33
N PRO A 69 10.61 44.25 -12.27
CA PRO A 69 10.52 44.61 -13.69
C PRO A 69 9.12 44.47 -14.28
N LEU A 70 8.25 43.62 -13.72
CA LEU A 70 6.92 43.36 -14.28
C LEU A 70 5.98 44.57 -14.17
N ILE A 71 6.28 45.56 -13.31
CA ILE A 71 5.45 46.79 -13.18
C ILE A 71 5.30 47.55 -14.49
N THR A 72 6.23 47.36 -15.43
CA THR A 72 6.24 48.04 -16.73
C THR A 72 5.29 47.40 -17.74
N LEU A 73 4.57 46.33 -17.37
CA LEU A 73 3.72 45.52 -18.24
C LEU A 73 2.23 45.62 -17.86
N PRO A 74 1.61 46.81 -17.83
CA PRO A 74 0.28 47.02 -17.27
C PRO A 74 -0.86 46.37 -18.08
N ASN A 75 -0.59 45.92 -19.30
CA ASN A 75 -1.57 45.31 -20.20
C ASN A 75 -1.72 43.79 -20.01
N LEU A 76 -0.93 43.18 -19.13
CA LEU A 76 -1.02 41.75 -18.85
C LEU A 76 -2.41 41.37 -18.33
N THR A 77 -2.94 40.29 -18.91
CA THR A 77 -4.21 39.67 -18.54
C THR A 77 -4.01 38.25 -18.00
N CYS A 78 -2.97 37.55 -18.44
CA CYS A 78 -2.56 36.24 -17.96
C CYS A 78 -1.09 36.26 -17.58
N LEU A 79 -0.76 35.76 -16.38
CA LEU A 79 0.60 35.71 -15.88
C LEU A 79 0.88 34.36 -15.22
N TYR A 80 1.84 33.62 -15.75
CA TYR A 80 2.29 32.33 -15.24
C TYR A 80 3.66 32.49 -14.57
N LEU A 81 3.72 32.23 -13.26
CA LEU A 81 4.88 32.43 -12.40
C LEU A 81 5.11 31.24 -11.46
N SER A 82 4.55 30.08 -11.80
CA SER A 82 4.65 28.87 -10.97
C SER A 82 6.06 28.30 -10.93
N GLU A 83 6.36 27.54 -9.88
CA GLU A 83 7.67 26.87 -9.69
C GLU A 83 8.86 27.85 -9.74
N ASN A 84 8.72 28.96 -9.03
CA ASN A 84 9.77 29.98 -8.83
C ASN A 84 10.09 30.12 -7.32
N GLU A 85 10.84 31.16 -6.98
CA GLU A 85 11.31 31.44 -5.62
C GLU A 85 10.72 32.76 -5.06
N ILE A 86 9.53 33.13 -5.55
CA ILE A 86 8.88 34.41 -5.28
C ILE A 86 8.34 34.44 -3.85
N SER A 87 8.59 35.54 -3.14
CA SER A 87 8.02 35.81 -1.81
C SER A 87 7.33 37.17 -1.68
N ASP A 88 7.73 38.15 -2.49
CA ASP A 88 7.12 39.49 -2.51
C ASP A 88 6.25 39.68 -3.76
N LEU A 89 4.95 39.88 -3.55
CA LEU A 89 3.97 40.14 -4.61
C LEU A 89 3.69 41.62 -4.82
N THR A 90 4.36 42.53 -4.10
CA THR A 90 4.13 43.98 -4.17
C THR A 90 4.12 44.53 -5.60
N PRO A 91 5.05 44.13 -6.51
CA PRO A 91 5.03 44.59 -7.89
C PRO A 91 3.73 44.29 -8.65
N LEU A 92 3.03 43.21 -8.30
CA LEU A 92 1.80 42.82 -8.97
C LEU A 92 0.63 43.80 -8.72
N GLN A 93 0.69 44.63 -7.67
CA GLN A 93 -0.40 45.58 -7.34
C GLN A 93 -0.76 46.52 -8.49
N ALA A 94 0.22 46.84 -9.36
CA ALA A 94 0.05 47.73 -10.50
C ALA A 94 -0.68 47.06 -11.68
N LEU A 95 -0.69 45.73 -11.75
CA LEU A 95 -1.15 44.95 -12.91
C LEU A 95 -2.67 44.67 -12.85
N THR A 96 -3.46 45.74 -12.72
CA THR A 96 -4.90 45.67 -12.44
C THR A 96 -5.78 45.05 -13.55
N ASN A 97 -5.20 44.80 -14.74
CA ASN A 97 -5.86 44.13 -15.86
C ASN A 97 -5.78 42.59 -15.79
N LEU A 98 -5.01 42.04 -14.84
CA LEU A 98 -4.89 40.59 -14.66
C LEU A 98 -6.24 39.91 -14.42
N ARG A 99 -6.43 38.79 -15.11
CA ARG A 99 -7.58 37.89 -15.03
C ARG A 99 -7.19 36.52 -14.53
N ARG A 100 -6.09 35.98 -15.06
CA ARG A 100 -5.52 34.70 -14.66
C ARG A 100 -4.12 34.88 -14.10
N ILE A 101 -3.89 34.33 -12.91
CA ILE A 101 -2.59 34.38 -12.25
C ILE A 101 -2.24 32.99 -11.72
N GLN A 102 -1.09 32.46 -12.13
CA GLN A 102 -0.58 31.19 -11.59
C GLN A 102 0.70 31.42 -10.80
N LEU A 103 0.67 31.07 -9.52
CA LEU A 103 1.73 31.31 -8.53
C LEU A 103 1.98 30.05 -7.66
N HIS A 104 1.61 28.86 -8.13
CA HIS A 104 1.79 27.64 -7.35
C HIS A 104 3.28 27.31 -7.16
N LYS A 105 3.61 26.61 -6.06
CA LYS A 105 5.00 26.24 -5.69
C LYS A 105 5.96 27.44 -5.69
N ASN A 106 5.69 28.40 -4.79
CA ASN A 106 6.54 29.55 -4.54
C ASN A 106 6.82 29.66 -3.02
N LYS A 107 7.35 30.80 -2.57
CA LYS A 107 7.63 31.10 -1.15
C LYS A 107 6.70 32.19 -0.58
N ILE A 108 5.48 32.28 -1.09
CA ILE A 108 4.53 33.36 -0.77
C ILE A 108 3.92 33.13 0.61
N GLN A 109 3.91 34.18 1.43
CA GLN A 109 3.21 34.21 2.72
C GLN A 109 2.16 35.32 2.79
N ASP A 110 2.48 36.50 2.25
CA ASP A 110 1.58 37.66 2.23
C ASP A 110 0.99 37.86 0.83
N ILE A 111 -0.34 37.78 0.75
CA ILE A 111 -1.11 38.02 -0.48
C ILE A 111 -1.87 39.35 -0.45
N THR A 112 -1.59 40.23 0.52
CA THR A 112 -2.15 41.59 0.59
C THR A 112 -1.99 42.36 -0.73
N PRO A 113 -0.87 42.26 -1.46
CA PRO A 113 -0.73 42.87 -2.78
C PRO A 113 -1.83 42.49 -3.79
N LEU A 114 -2.40 41.29 -3.70
CA LEU A 114 -3.39 40.83 -4.69
C LEU A 114 -4.76 41.51 -4.52
N GLN A 115 -5.03 42.19 -3.41
CA GLN A 115 -6.36 42.78 -3.15
C GLN A 115 -6.81 43.84 -4.17
N THR A 116 -5.88 44.42 -4.93
CA THR A 116 -6.16 45.42 -5.97
C THR A 116 -6.61 44.79 -7.30
N LEU A 117 -6.38 43.49 -7.49
CA LEU A 117 -6.56 42.77 -8.75
C LEU A 117 -7.99 42.28 -8.94
N VAL A 118 -8.96 43.18 -8.76
CA VAL A 118 -10.41 42.89 -8.72
C VAL A 118 -11.00 42.28 -10.00
N ASN A 119 -10.20 42.17 -11.06
CA ASN A 119 -10.59 41.57 -12.33
C ASN A 119 -10.22 40.08 -12.45
N VAL A 120 -9.49 39.53 -11.48
CA VAL A 120 -9.06 38.14 -11.46
C VAL A 120 -10.28 37.20 -11.37
N ASP A 121 -10.33 36.25 -12.30
CA ASP A 121 -11.32 35.18 -12.37
C ASP A 121 -10.69 33.79 -12.09
N GLU A 122 -9.38 33.62 -12.29
CA GLU A 122 -8.64 32.40 -11.95
C GLU A 122 -7.34 32.72 -11.19
N LEU A 123 -7.16 32.09 -10.02
CA LEU A 123 -6.00 32.31 -9.16
C LEU A 123 -5.49 30.99 -8.58
N THR A 124 -4.24 30.65 -8.85
CA THR A 124 -3.57 29.48 -8.26
C THR A 124 -2.44 29.91 -7.33
N LEU A 125 -2.50 29.44 -6.08
CA LEU A 125 -1.59 29.77 -4.97
C LEU A 125 -1.24 28.52 -4.14
N SER A 126 -1.49 27.33 -4.68
CA SER A 126 -1.16 26.05 -4.04
C SER A 126 0.35 25.93 -3.77
N ASP A 127 0.73 25.13 -2.77
CA ASP A 127 2.12 24.90 -2.37
C ASP A 127 2.88 26.20 -2.00
N ASN A 128 2.31 26.97 -1.08
CA ASN A 128 2.89 28.18 -0.53
C ASN A 128 2.82 28.17 1.02
N TYR A 129 3.08 29.31 1.66
CA TYR A 129 3.09 29.44 3.13
C TYR A 129 1.95 30.33 3.65
N ILE A 130 0.86 30.46 2.89
CA ILE A 130 -0.23 31.40 3.15
C ILE A 130 -1.05 30.93 4.35
N SER A 131 -1.40 31.88 5.23
CA SER A 131 -2.27 31.62 6.40
C SER A 131 -3.43 32.61 6.51
N ASP A 132 -3.25 33.85 6.05
CA ASP A 132 -4.30 34.86 5.96
C ASP A 132 -4.75 35.05 4.52
N ILE A 133 -6.03 34.77 4.26
CA ILE A 133 -6.66 34.96 2.94
C ILE A 133 -7.66 36.14 2.92
N SER A 134 -7.64 37.01 3.93
CA SER A 134 -8.47 38.22 4.00
C SER A 134 -8.42 39.10 2.74
N PRO A 135 -7.26 39.28 2.08
CA PRO A 135 -7.15 40.04 0.82
C PRO A 135 -8.07 39.52 -0.30
N LEU A 136 -8.34 38.21 -0.36
CA LEU A 136 -9.16 37.60 -1.41
C LEU A 136 -10.63 38.05 -1.37
N SER A 137 -11.12 38.57 -0.24
CA SER A 137 -12.50 39.05 -0.10
C SER A 137 -12.90 40.19 -1.06
N LYS A 138 -11.93 40.79 -1.76
CA LYS A 138 -12.13 41.83 -2.79
C LYS A 138 -12.26 41.26 -4.21
N LEU A 139 -11.81 40.03 -4.44
CA LEU A 139 -11.73 39.42 -5.77
C LEU A 139 -13.05 38.74 -6.15
N THR A 140 -14.14 39.49 -6.13
CA THR A 140 -15.52 38.95 -6.28
C THR A 140 -15.82 38.36 -7.66
N LYS A 141 -14.89 38.46 -8.62
CA LYS A 141 -15.00 37.84 -9.95
C LYS A 141 -14.35 36.46 -10.03
N LEU A 142 -13.71 35.98 -8.95
CA LEU A 142 -13.13 34.64 -8.91
C LEU A 142 -14.17 33.56 -9.23
N ILE A 143 -13.77 32.68 -10.14
CA ILE A 143 -14.48 31.47 -10.58
C ILE A 143 -13.70 30.24 -10.11
N GLN A 144 -12.37 30.25 -10.24
CA GLN A 144 -11.48 29.16 -9.84
C GLN A 144 -10.43 29.66 -8.85
N LEU A 145 -10.28 28.94 -7.73
CA LEU A 145 -9.32 29.29 -6.68
C LEU A 145 -8.62 28.06 -6.13
N TRP A 146 -7.30 27.99 -6.29
CA TRP A 146 -6.48 26.88 -5.79
C TRP A 146 -5.56 27.34 -4.66
N LEU A 147 -5.68 26.73 -3.48
CA LEU A 147 -5.01 27.10 -2.24
C LEU A 147 -4.49 25.87 -1.48
N ASP A 148 -4.23 24.77 -2.18
CA ASP A 148 -3.78 23.52 -1.58
C ASP A 148 -2.44 23.65 -0.88
N ASN A 149 -2.20 22.78 0.09
CA ASN A 149 -0.93 22.66 0.79
C ASN A 149 -0.40 24.02 1.30
N ASN A 150 -1.26 24.75 1.99
CA ASN A 150 -0.96 26.00 2.66
C ASN A 150 -1.13 25.85 4.18
N ARG A 151 -1.28 26.96 4.91
CA ARG A 151 -1.42 26.99 6.38
C ARG A 151 -2.72 27.68 6.80
N ILE A 152 -3.76 27.58 5.97
CA ILE A 152 -5.01 28.30 6.13
C ILE A 152 -5.85 27.65 7.23
N ILE A 153 -6.37 28.48 8.14
CA ILE A 153 -7.29 28.06 9.21
C ILE A 153 -8.68 28.67 9.00
N ASN A 154 -8.73 29.94 8.57
CA ASN A 154 -9.96 30.73 8.49
C ASN A 154 -10.31 31.06 7.05
N ILE A 155 -11.42 30.49 6.57
CA ILE A 155 -11.94 30.72 5.22
C ILE A 155 -13.13 31.69 5.15
N ARG A 156 -13.41 32.44 6.23
CA ARG A 156 -14.44 33.49 6.24
C ARG A 156 -14.36 34.47 5.05
N PRO A 157 -13.17 34.89 4.57
CA PRO A 157 -13.06 35.78 3.41
C PRO A 157 -13.73 35.24 2.14
N LEU A 158 -13.87 33.92 1.98
CA LEU A 158 -14.48 33.30 0.80
C LEU A 158 -16.00 33.50 0.71
N SER A 159 -16.68 33.79 1.82
CA SER A 159 -18.15 33.93 1.89
C SER A 159 -18.76 34.98 0.95
N LYS A 160 -17.96 35.87 0.37
CA LYS A 160 -18.41 36.90 -0.58
C LYS A 160 -18.16 36.53 -2.04
N LEU A 161 -17.44 35.44 -2.30
CA LEU A 161 -16.98 35.05 -3.63
C LEU A 161 -18.02 34.13 -4.30
N ILE A 162 -19.24 34.64 -4.43
CA ILE A 162 -20.43 33.86 -4.86
C ILE A 162 -20.37 33.31 -6.29
N ASN A 163 -19.38 33.74 -7.07
CA ASN A 163 -19.15 33.27 -8.44
C ASN A 163 -18.19 32.08 -8.50
N LEU A 164 -17.63 31.63 -7.36
CA LEU A 164 -16.77 30.45 -7.33
C LEU A 164 -17.53 29.22 -7.80
N GLU A 165 -16.92 28.52 -8.75
CA GLU A 165 -17.35 27.23 -9.28
C GLU A 165 -16.40 26.11 -8.86
N GLU A 166 -15.14 26.44 -8.57
CA GLU A 166 -14.10 25.48 -8.22
C GLU A 166 -13.20 26.02 -7.10
N ILE A 167 -13.07 25.24 -6.02
CA ILE A 167 -12.21 25.55 -4.89
C ILE A 167 -11.37 24.33 -4.53
N HIS A 168 -10.05 24.54 -4.46
CA HIS A 168 -9.11 23.55 -3.92
C HIS A 168 -8.48 24.07 -2.62
N LEU A 169 -8.69 23.34 -1.53
CA LEU A 169 -8.23 23.67 -0.17
C LEU A 169 -7.60 22.44 0.52
N TYR A 170 -7.15 21.46 -0.26
CA TYR A 170 -6.51 20.24 0.23
C TYR A 170 -5.33 20.58 1.15
N LYS A 171 -5.14 19.80 2.21
CA LYS A 171 -3.96 19.90 3.09
C LYS A 171 -3.76 21.30 3.67
N ASN A 172 -4.79 21.76 4.37
CA ASN A 172 -4.77 22.99 5.17
C ASN A 172 -5.08 22.64 6.65
N LYS A 173 -5.54 23.62 7.45
CA LYS A 173 -5.87 23.45 8.87
C LYS A 173 -7.29 23.92 9.16
N ILE A 174 -8.19 23.74 8.19
CA ILE A 174 -9.57 24.24 8.23
C ILE A 174 -10.41 23.31 9.09
N SER A 175 -11.29 23.89 9.91
CA SER A 175 -12.26 23.14 10.72
C SER A 175 -13.69 23.67 10.61
N ASP A 176 -13.85 24.98 10.34
CA ASP A 176 -15.14 25.63 10.12
C ASP A 176 -15.31 25.96 8.64
N ILE A 177 -16.27 25.28 7.99
CA ILE A 177 -16.62 25.48 6.58
C ILE A 177 -17.94 26.25 6.40
N LYS A 178 -18.51 26.83 7.46
CA LYS A 178 -19.69 27.69 7.36
C LYS A 178 -19.59 28.80 6.30
N PRO A 179 -18.42 29.43 6.07
CA PRO A 179 -18.29 30.43 5.01
C PRO A 179 -18.64 29.97 3.61
N LEU A 180 -18.66 28.65 3.34
CA LEU A 180 -18.99 28.09 2.02
C LEU A 180 -20.50 27.94 1.78
N GLU A 181 -21.34 28.10 2.81
CA GLU A 181 -22.78 27.77 2.79
C GLU A 181 -23.58 28.42 1.64
N GLU A 182 -23.17 29.62 1.22
CA GLU A 182 -23.88 30.42 0.22
C GLU A 182 -23.18 30.41 -1.15
N LEU A 183 -22.12 29.61 -1.33
CA LEU A 183 -21.40 29.48 -2.60
C LEU A 183 -22.09 28.48 -3.54
N ILE A 184 -23.37 28.71 -3.81
CA ILE A 184 -24.28 27.79 -4.51
C ILE A 184 -23.91 27.48 -5.97
N ASN A 185 -22.88 28.13 -6.51
CA ASN A 185 -22.35 27.88 -7.85
C ASN A 185 -21.24 26.84 -7.89
N LEU A 186 -20.76 26.36 -6.74
CA LEU A 186 -19.71 25.35 -6.66
C LEU A 186 -20.11 24.05 -7.35
N GLN A 187 -19.20 23.58 -8.20
CA GLN A 187 -19.25 22.33 -8.95
C GLN A 187 -18.13 21.38 -8.49
N TYR A 188 -16.97 21.93 -8.10
CA TYR A 188 -15.85 21.19 -7.55
C TYR A 188 -15.41 21.78 -6.21
N LEU A 189 -15.26 20.92 -5.20
CA LEU A 189 -14.78 21.31 -3.87
C LEU A 189 -13.85 20.24 -3.30
N ASP A 190 -12.58 20.61 -3.13
CA ASP A 190 -11.61 19.80 -2.40
C ASP A 190 -11.31 20.41 -1.02
N LEU A 191 -11.60 19.64 0.02
CA LEU A 191 -11.36 19.93 1.43
C LEU A 191 -10.61 18.78 2.12
N GLY A 192 -9.95 17.90 1.36
CA GLY A 192 -9.21 16.77 1.87
C GLY A 192 -8.07 17.19 2.81
N ASN A 193 -7.68 16.31 3.73
CA ASN A 193 -6.59 16.53 4.69
C ASN A 193 -6.72 17.84 5.48
N ASN A 194 -7.82 17.95 6.24
CA ASN A 194 -8.14 19.10 7.08
C ASN A 194 -8.61 18.61 8.48
N HIS A 195 -9.33 19.45 9.23
CA HIS A 195 -9.83 19.16 10.57
C HIS A 195 -11.36 19.29 10.66
N ILE A 196 -12.06 18.99 9.56
CA ILE A 196 -13.50 19.17 9.43
C ILE A 196 -14.25 18.05 10.14
N LYS A 197 -15.36 18.41 10.79
CA LYS A 197 -16.28 17.48 11.47
C LYS A 197 -17.72 17.67 11.01
N ASP A 198 -18.14 18.94 10.91
CA ASP A 198 -19.48 19.34 10.51
C ASP A 198 -19.47 19.75 9.05
N ILE A 199 -20.20 18.99 8.22
CA ILE A 199 -20.40 19.28 6.80
C ILE A 199 -21.81 19.80 6.50
N THR A 200 -22.59 20.20 7.51
CA THR A 200 -23.90 20.83 7.30
C THR A 200 -23.86 22.02 6.32
N PRO A 201 -22.81 22.88 6.31
CA PRO A 201 -22.75 24.01 5.38
C PRO A 201 -22.81 23.64 3.90
N ILE A 202 -22.37 22.45 3.50
CA ILE A 202 -22.37 22.06 2.07
C ILE A 202 -23.72 21.53 1.57
N ALA A 203 -24.71 21.34 2.45
CA ALA A 203 -26.01 20.76 2.10
C ALA A 203 -26.79 21.53 1.00
N LYS A 204 -26.52 22.83 0.85
CA LYS A 204 -27.16 23.71 -0.16
C LYS A 204 -26.42 23.72 -1.50
N LEU A 205 -25.23 23.14 -1.58
CA LEU A 205 -24.35 23.21 -2.76
C LEU A 205 -24.75 22.17 -3.81
N ILE A 206 -26.02 22.21 -4.22
CA ILE A 206 -26.66 21.19 -5.08
C ILE A 206 -26.05 21.07 -6.48
N LYS A 207 -25.19 22.01 -6.89
CA LYS A 207 -24.45 21.97 -8.16
C LYS A 207 -23.14 21.18 -8.08
N LEU A 208 -22.72 20.74 -6.88
CA LEU A 208 -21.51 19.94 -6.73
C LEU A 208 -21.61 18.65 -7.56
N GLU A 209 -20.57 18.43 -8.37
CA GLU A 209 -20.33 17.23 -9.18
C GLU A 209 -19.19 16.41 -8.57
N ASN A 210 -18.16 17.08 -8.03
CA ASN A 210 -17.01 16.46 -7.39
C ASN A 210 -16.80 17.03 -5.98
N LEU A 211 -16.66 16.14 -5.00
CA LEU A 211 -16.47 16.50 -3.59
C LEU A 211 -15.42 15.59 -2.93
N GLU A 212 -14.30 16.20 -2.54
CA GLU A 212 -13.21 15.54 -1.82
C GLU A 212 -13.22 16.00 -0.35
N LEU A 213 -13.42 15.04 0.56
CA LEU A 213 -13.51 15.22 2.01
C LEU A 213 -12.65 14.20 2.77
N ASP A 214 -11.69 13.56 2.08
CA ASP A 214 -10.79 12.58 2.67
C ASP A 214 -9.95 13.16 3.82
N GLU A 215 -9.43 12.29 4.68
CA GLU A 215 -8.48 12.67 5.74
C GLU A 215 -9.01 13.80 6.66
N ASN A 216 -10.27 13.67 7.09
CA ASN A 216 -10.93 14.58 8.01
C ASN A 216 -11.41 13.84 9.28
N ASN A 217 -12.29 14.48 10.06
CA ASN A 217 -12.88 13.92 11.28
C ASN A 217 -14.41 13.77 11.17
N ILE A 218 -14.92 13.54 9.96
CA ILE A 218 -16.35 13.48 9.66
C ILE A 218 -16.93 12.16 10.17
N ILE A 219 -18.12 12.25 10.77
CA ILE A 219 -18.89 11.10 11.27
C ILE A 219 -20.23 11.02 10.56
N ASP A 220 -20.91 12.17 10.42
CA ASP A 220 -22.23 12.28 9.84
C ASP A 220 -22.15 12.84 8.41
N ILE A 221 -22.69 12.08 7.47
CA ILE A 221 -22.81 12.48 6.06
C ILE A 221 -24.26 12.72 5.62
N GLN A 222 -25.21 12.85 6.56
CA GLN A 222 -26.58 13.25 6.26
C GLN A 222 -26.69 14.50 5.37
N PRO A 223 -25.84 15.55 5.53
CA PRO A 223 -25.88 16.72 4.67
C PRO A 223 -25.67 16.46 3.16
N LEU A 224 -25.18 15.27 2.77
CA LEU A 224 -24.96 14.92 1.36
C LEU A 224 -26.23 14.43 0.64
N ASP A 225 -27.32 14.17 1.36
CA ASP A 225 -28.51 13.45 0.85
C ASP A 225 -29.21 14.09 -0.36
N ASN A 226 -29.05 15.41 -0.55
CA ASN A 226 -29.65 16.18 -1.63
C ASN A 226 -28.66 16.65 -2.70
N LEU A 227 -27.39 16.25 -2.63
CA LEU A 227 -26.37 16.61 -3.61
C LEU A 227 -26.45 15.70 -4.85
N ILE A 228 -27.64 15.66 -5.46
CA ILE A 228 -28.03 14.73 -6.54
C ILE A 228 -27.19 14.84 -7.82
N ASN A 229 -26.39 15.90 -7.95
CA ASN A 229 -25.48 16.09 -9.07
C ASN A 229 -24.09 15.45 -8.86
N LEU A 230 -23.76 14.98 -7.65
CA LEU A 230 -22.48 14.36 -7.37
C LEU A 230 -22.26 13.13 -8.28
N THR A 231 -21.15 13.16 -8.99
CA THR A 231 -20.60 12.05 -9.78
C THR A 231 -19.45 11.38 -9.06
N GLU A 232 -18.65 12.16 -8.32
CA GLU A 232 -17.48 11.69 -7.59
C GLU A 232 -17.50 12.17 -6.14
N LEU A 233 -17.30 11.24 -5.21
CA LEU A 233 -17.25 11.51 -3.77
C LEU A 233 -16.10 10.75 -3.13
N SER A 234 -15.21 11.47 -2.46
CA SER A 234 -14.20 10.89 -1.57
C SER A 234 -14.46 11.32 -0.14
N VAL A 235 -14.63 10.35 0.74
CA VAL A 235 -14.77 10.50 2.19
C VAL A 235 -13.84 9.53 2.92
N SER A 236 -12.74 9.13 2.28
CA SER A 236 -11.80 8.17 2.84
C SER A 236 -11.13 8.68 4.13
N LYS A 237 -10.64 7.78 4.98
CA LYS A 237 -9.93 8.13 6.22
C LYS A 237 -10.71 9.10 7.12
N ASN A 238 -11.99 8.81 7.33
CA ASN A 238 -12.89 9.52 8.24
C ASN A 238 -13.39 8.56 9.35
N LYS A 239 -14.48 8.92 10.02
CA LYS A 239 -15.12 8.14 11.11
C LYS A 239 -16.57 7.79 10.77
N ILE A 240 -16.88 7.68 9.48
CA ILE A 240 -18.22 7.40 8.96
C ILE A 240 -18.56 5.94 9.22
N TYR A 241 -19.79 5.67 9.64
CA TYR A 241 -20.25 4.31 9.95
C TYR A 241 -21.50 3.91 9.15
N ASN A 242 -22.13 4.86 8.44
CA ASN A 242 -23.31 4.62 7.63
C ASN A 242 -23.20 5.34 6.27
N LEU A 243 -23.73 4.71 5.21
CA LEU A 243 -23.77 5.27 3.86
C LEU A 243 -25.20 5.61 3.39
N TYR A 244 -26.21 5.44 4.25
CA TYR A 244 -27.62 5.70 3.91
C TYR A 244 -27.87 7.06 3.23
N PRO A 245 -27.24 8.17 3.66
CA PRO A 245 -27.47 9.47 3.04
C PRO A 245 -27.18 9.52 1.54
N ILE A 246 -26.21 8.73 1.05
CA ILE A 246 -25.75 8.80 -0.34
C ILE A 246 -26.48 7.83 -1.28
N PHE A 247 -27.49 7.09 -0.80
CA PHE A 247 -28.19 6.09 -1.63
C PHE A 247 -29.00 6.69 -2.78
N ASN A 248 -29.46 7.93 -2.61
CA ASN A 248 -30.29 8.62 -3.60
C ASN A 248 -29.46 9.39 -4.63
N LEU A 249 -28.11 9.34 -4.54
CA LEU A 249 -27.22 10.04 -5.46
C LEU A 249 -27.13 9.28 -6.78
N GLN A 250 -28.13 9.49 -7.65
CA GLN A 250 -28.30 8.72 -8.88
C GLN A 250 -27.15 8.90 -9.89
N LYS A 251 -26.42 10.02 -9.83
CA LYS A 251 -25.28 10.27 -10.72
C LYS A 251 -23.95 9.75 -10.17
N LEU A 252 -23.89 9.33 -8.91
CA LEU A 252 -22.66 8.93 -8.25
C LEU A 252 -22.09 7.67 -8.90
N CYS A 253 -20.93 7.80 -9.53
CA CYS A 253 -20.25 6.72 -10.24
C CYS A 253 -18.89 6.37 -9.62
N VAL A 254 -18.27 7.31 -8.87
CA VAL A 254 -17.03 7.12 -8.13
C VAL A 254 -17.27 7.40 -6.64
N LEU A 255 -16.93 6.43 -5.78
CA LEU A 255 -16.98 6.55 -4.33
C LEU A 255 -15.71 5.98 -3.71
N ASP A 256 -14.95 6.81 -3.01
CA ASP A 256 -13.96 6.35 -2.03
C ASP A 256 -14.47 6.60 -0.62
N SER A 257 -14.68 5.53 0.14
CA SER A 257 -15.07 5.52 1.54
C SER A 257 -14.16 4.60 2.37
N SER A 258 -12.95 4.34 1.88
CA SER A 258 -11.96 3.53 2.57
C SER A 258 -11.54 4.12 3.93
N PHE A 259 -11.02 3.28 4.82
CA PHE A 259 -10.54 3.62 6.15
C PHE A 259 -11.57 4.39 7.00
N ASN A 260 -12.79 3.86 7.04
CA ASN A 260 -13.89 4.36 7.85
C ASN A 260 -14.33 3.31 8.90
N GLN A 261 -15.52 3.47 9.47
CA GLN A 261 -16.10 2.60 10.50
C GLN A 261 -17.36 1.87 10.01
N ILE A 262 -17.46 1.62 8.70
CA ILE A 262 -18.61 0.98 8.07
C ILE A 262 -18.58 -0.52 8.39
N LYS A 263 -19.70 -1.04 8.90
CA LYS A 263 -19.84 -2.47 9.28
C LYS A 263 -20.86 -3.23 8.44
N ASP A 264 -21.82 -2.50 7.90
CA ASP A 264 -23.03 -3.06 7.27
C ASP A 264 -22.89 -3.11 5.75
N PHE A 265 -22.85 -4.32 5.20
CA PHE A 265 -22.83 -4.55 3.76
C PHE A 265 -24.16 -4.25 3.07
N ASP A 266 -25.30 -4.32 3.77
CA ASP A 266 -26.61 -4.07 3.14
C ASP A 266 -26.69 -2.63 2.62
N SER A 267 -25.95 -1.71 3.27
CA SER A 267 -25.83 -0.33 2.81
C SER A 267 -25.19 -0.19 1.42
N LEU A 268 -24.32 -1.11 1.03
CA LEU A 268 -23.63 -1.08 -0.26
C LEU A 268 -24.53 -1.56 -1.41
N GLN A 269 -25.51 -2.44 -1.14
CA GLN A 269 -26.46 -2.93 -2.16
C GLN A 269 -27.33 -1.80 -2.75
N ALA A 270 -27.48 -0.69 -2.04
CA ALA A 270 -28.24 0.47 -2.51
C ALA A 270 -27.48 1.32 -3.54
N LEU A 271 -26.14 1.22 -3.59
CA LEU A 271 -25.26 2.03 -4.45
C LEU A 271 -25.16 1.47 -5.89
N LYS A 272 -26.29 1.39 -6.58
CA LYS A 272 -26.40 0.68 -7.88
C LYS A 272 -25.61 1.30 -9.03
N ASN A 273 -25.29 2.59 -8.95
CA ASN A 273 -24.68 3.35 -10.05
C ASN A 273 -23.15 3.54 -9.87
N VAL A 274 -22.58 3.09 -8.74
CA VAL A 274 -21.16 3.27 -8.42
C VAL A 274 -20.31 2.23 -9.14
N ASN A 275 -19.59 2.69 -10.16
CA ASN A 275 -18.72 1.87 -11.00
C ASN A 275 -17.30 1.75 -10.42
N HIS A 276 -16.88 2.74 -9.63
CA HIS A 276 -15.59 2.78 -8.96
C HIS A 276 -15.83 2.95 -7.47
N LEU A 277 -15.69 1.86 -6.71
CA LEU A 277 -15.93 1.84 -5.28
C LEU A 277 -14.66 1.41 -4.55
N ASN A 278 -14.23 2.24 -3.60
CA ASN A 278 -13.22 1.89 -2.61
C ASN A 278 -13.84 1.94 -1.21
N ILE A 279 -13.84 0.82 -0.49
CA ILE A 279 -14.32 0.60 0.87
C ILE A 279 -13.24 -0.07 1.74
N SER A 280 -11.98 -0.10 1.29
CA SER A 280 -10.88 -0.79 1.96
C SER A 280 -10.71 -0.32 3.41
N GLY A 281 -10.22 -1.17 4.33
CA GLY A 281 -9.95 -0.74 5.71
C GLY A 281 -11.19 -0.40 6.57
N ASN A 282 -12.38 -0.85 6.18
CA ASN A 282 -13.59 -0.77 7.01
C ASN A 282 -13.82 -2.07 7.83
N PRO A 283 -14.33 -1.98 9.07
CA PRO A 283 -14.50 -3.13 9.98
C PRO A 283 -15.76 -3.93 9.68
N PHE A 284 -15.88 -4.49 8.47
CA PHE A 284 -17.03 -5.30 8.08
C PHE A 284 -17.17 -6.57 8.93
N SER A 285 -18.39 -6.85 9.40
CA SER A 285 -18.73 -8.06 10.17
C SER A 285 -19.58 -9.02 9.35
N GLY A 286 -19.48 -10.33 9.61
CA GLY A 286 -20.33 -11.35 8.94
C GLY A 286 -19.76 -11.93 7.64
N LEU A 287 -18.48 -11.70 7.37
CA LEU A 287 -17.74 -12.43 6.33
C LEU A 287 -17.72 -13.92 6.66
N LEU A 288 -17.81 -14.76 5.62
CA LEU A 288 -17.78 -16.22 5.75
C LEU A 288 -16.57 -16.63 6.62
N SER A 289 -16.82 -17.41 7.67
CA SER A 289 -15.77 -17.82 8.62
C SER A 289 -14.74 -18.71 7.93
N PRO A 290 -13.44 -18.60 8.29
CA PRO A 290 -12.41 -19.53 7.83
C PRO A 290 -12.74 -21.02 8.03
N ASN A 291 -13.63 -21.34 8.99
CA ASN A 291 -14.04 -22.71 9.25
C ASN A 291 -14.82 -23.36 8.10
N TYR A 292 -15.50 -22.57 7.25
CA TYR A 292 -16.14 -23.10 6.03
C TYR A 292 -15.11 -23.78 5.09
N PHE A 293 -13.86 -23.31 5.08
CA PHE A 293 -12.79 -23.85 4.23
C PHE A 293 -12.29 -25.22 4.66
N ILE A 294 -12.12 -25.38 5.96
CA ILE A 294 -11.62 -26.62 6.56
C ILE A 294 -12.60 -27.74 6.24
N ASP A 295 -13.90 -27.49 6.41
CA ASP A 295 -14.94 -28.47 6.13
C ASP A 295 -15.02 -28.84 4.63
N LYS A 296 -14.95 -27.85 3.72
CA LYS A 296 -15.00 -28.11 2.27
C LYS A 296 -13.76 -28.89 1.79
N TYR A 297 -12.58 -28.59 2.32
CA TYR A 297 -11.32 -29.25 1.95
C TYR A 297 -11.17 -30.66 2.57
N GLN A 298 -11.48 -30.82 3.86
CA GLN A 298 -11.37 -32.12 4.54
C GLN A 298 -12.28 -33.19 3.90
N ASN A 299 -13.45 -32.81 3.40
CA ASN A 299 -14.36 -33.72 2.69
C ASN A 299 -13.80 -34.23 1.34
N LEU A 300 -12.90 -33.48 0.69
CA LEU A 300 -12.34 -33.84 -0.63
C LEU A 300 -10.98 -34.58 -0.55
N SER A 301 -10.29 -34.47 0.58
CA SER A 301 -8.95 -35.02 0.84
C SER A 301 -8.94 -36.54 1.10
N SER A 302 -10.08 -37.14 1.43
CA SER A 302 -10.16 -38.57 1.80
C SER A 302 -10.27 -39.56 0.64
N LEU A 303 -10.22 -39.10 -0.62
CA LEU A 303 -10.42 -39.94 -1.82
C LEU A 303 -9.27 -39.77 -2.83
N PRO A 304 -8.80 -40.86 -3.47
CA PRO A 304 -7.80 -40.77 -4.54
C PRO A 304 -8.34 -39.98 -5.75
N LEU A 305 -7.46 -39.30 -6.47
CA LEU A 305 -7.86 -38.49 -7.62
C LEU A 305 -8.45 -39.35 -8.75
N ASN A 306 -9.53 -38.86 -9.37
CA ASN A 306 -10.04 -39.45 -10.60
C ASN A 306 -9.24 -38.90 -11.79
N HIS A 307 -8.36 -39.73 -12.37
CA HIS A 307 -7.45 -39.33 -13.43
C HIS A 307 -8.15 -38.70 -14.65
N GLN A 308 -9.33 -39.21 -15.02
CA GLN A 308 -10.07 -38.66 -16.14
C GLN A 308 -10.57 -37.25 -15.83
N LYS A 309 -11.13 -37.04 -14.63
CA LYS A 309 -11.60 -35.73 -14.18
C LYS A 309 -10.47 -34.71 -14.01
N VAL A 310 -9.28 -35.16 -13.57
CA VAL A 310 -8.06 -34.33 -13.52
C VAL A 310 -7.72 -33.82 -14.92
N ILE A 311 -7.71 -34.71 -15.92
CA ILE A 311 -7.41 -34.35 -17.31
C ILE A 311 -8.45 -33.38 -17.86
N GLU A 312 -9.74 -33.63 -17.61
CA GLU A 312 -10.84 -32.75 -18.02
C GLU A 312 -10.71 -31.36 -17.42
N ALA A 313 -10.48 -31.24 -16.11
CA ALA A 313 -10.34 -29.97 -15.41
C ALA A 313 -9.14 -29.14 -15.92
N ILE A 314 -7.98 -29.78 -16.12
CA ILE A 314 -6.78 -29.10 -16.65
C ILE A 314 -6.98 -28.67 -18.10
N THR A 315 -7.56 -29.56 -18.92
CA THR A 315 -7.82 -29.26 -20.35
C THR A 315 -8.78 -28.09 -20.49
N LEU A 316 -9.87 -28.09 -19.71
CA LEU A 316 -10.83 -27.00 -19.69
C LEU A 316 -10.17 -25.68 -19.29
N THR A 317 -9.33 -25.71 -18.26
CA THR A 317 -8.61 -24.53 -17.75
C THR A 317 -7.67 -23.95 -18.81
N TYR A 318 -6.86 -24.78 -19.48
CA TYR A 318 -5.97 -24.33 -20.56
C TYR A 318 -6.75 -23.80 -21.76
N SER A 319 -7.87 -24.45 -22.12
CA SER A 319 -8.76 -23.96 -23.18
C SER A 319 -9.35 -22.59 -22.84
N ASN A 320 -9.76 -22.36 -21.58
CA ASN A 320 -10.29 -21.07 -21.14
C ASN A 320 -9.22 -19.96 -21.19
N LEU A 321 -7.95 -20.34 -21.02
CA LEU A 321 -6.79 -19.47 -21.20
C LEU A 321 -6.41 -19.21 -22.67
N SER A 322 -7.14 -19.80 -23.64
CA SER A 322 -6.78 -19.83 -25.06
C SER A 322 -5.42 -20.48 -25.32
N LEU A 323 -5.10 -21.54 -24.57
CA LEU A 323 -3.87 -22.31 -24.68
C LEU A 323 -4.16 -23.73 -25.18
N GLU A 324 -3.16 -24.37 -25.79
CA GLU A 324 -3.28 -25.77 -26.19
C GLU A 324 -3.33 -26.68 -24.95
N ALA A 325 -4.07 -27.78 -25.05
CA ALA A 325 -4.22 -28.72 -23.94
C ALA A 325 -2.89 -29.40 -23.62
N PRO A 326 -2.42 -29.37 -22.36
CA PRO A 326 -1.15 -29.95 -21.99
C PRO A 326 -1.28 -31.47 -21.83
N LYS A 327 -0.17 -32.17 -21.97
CA LYS A 327 -0.08 -33.56 -21.50
C LYS A 327 -0.11 -33.58 -19.98
N VAL A 328 -1.11 -34.23 -19.40
CA VAL A 328 -1.24 -34.35 -17.94
C VAL A 328 -0.46 -35.56 -17.44
N MET A 329 0.42 -35.33 -16.46
CA MET A 329 1.19 -36.36 -15.76
C MET A 329 0.76 -36.41 -14.29
N ILE A 330 0.29 -37.57 -13.83
CA ILE A 330 -0.18 -37.74 -12.46
C ILE A 330 0.91 -38.48 -11.68
N ALA A 331 1.42 -37.83 -10.64
CA ALA A 331 2.40 -38.36 -9.72
C ALA A 331 1.70 -38.99 -8.52
N SER A 332 2.15 -40.19 -8.15
CA SER A 332 1.57 -40.98 -7.07
C SER A 332 1.86 -40.45 -5.67
N ASN A 333 2.81 -39.53 -5.53
CA ASN A 333 3.15 -38.86 -4.27
C ASN A 333 3.96 -37.58 -4.48
N TYR A 334 4.17 -36.82 -3.40
CA TYR A 334 4.91 -35.56 -3.40
C TYR A 334 6.35 -35.71 -3.91
N LYS A 335 7.06 -36.77 -3.51
CA LYS A 335 8.45 -37.00 -3.94
C LYS A 335 8.55 -37.26 -5.45
N SER A 336 7.65 -38.09 -5.98
CA SER A 336 7.54 -38.36 -7.41
C SER A 336 7.03 -37.15 -8.18
N PHE A 337 6.20 -36.31 -7.59
CA PHE A 337 5.71 -35.09 -8.19
C PHE A 337 6.86 -34.13 -8.49
N HIS A 338 7.72 -33.90 -7.49
CA HIS A 338 8.95 -33.14 -7.69
C HIS A 338 9.90 -33.83 -8.68
N ALA A 339 10.17 -35.13 -8.51
CA ALA A 339 11.06 -35.86 -9.41
C ALA A 339 10.63 -35.78 -10.88
N GLN A 340 9.34 -35.95 -11.18
CA GLN A 340 8.81 -35.82 -12.54
C GLN A 340 8.95 -34.40 -13.09
N ALA A 341 8.76 -33.36 -12.25
CA ALA A 341 9.00 -31.98 -12.64
C ALA A 341 10.46 -31.73 -12.99
N PHE A 342 11.38 -32.26 -12.18
CA PHE A 342 12.81 -32.22 -12.44
C PHE A 342 13.21 -32.95 -13.73
N ASP A 343 12.76 -34.19 -13.91
CA ASP A 343 13.03 -35.00 -15.10
C ASP A 343 12.52 -34.30 -16.37
N PHE A 344 11.34 -33.67 -16.30
CA PHE A 344 10.79 -32.91 -17.42
C PHE A 344 11.68 -31.71 -17.79
N LEU A 345 12.10 -30.93 -16.79
CA LEU A 345 13.00 -29.78 -16.97
C LEU A 345 14.39 -30.20 -17.50
N GLU A 346 14.93 -31.32 -17.03
CA GLU A 346 16.18 -31.89 -17.54
C GLU A 346 16.03 -32.35 -18.99
N SER A 347 14.91 -32.99 -19.34
CA SER A 347 14.64 -33.47 -20.71
C SER A 347 14.58 -32.33 -21.75
N LYS A 348 14.18 -31.12 -21.32
CA LYS A 348 14.17 -29.89 -22.13
C LYS A 348 15.55 -29.22 -22.23
N ARG A 349 16.61 -29.86 -21.72
CA ARG A 349 18.05 -29.49 -21.78
C ARG A 349 18.42 -28.14 -21.15
N LYS A 350 17.81 -27.77 -20.03
CA LYS A 350 18.17 -26.50 -19.37
C LYS A 350 18.82 -26.64 -17.98
N ILE A 351 18.87 -27.84 -17.39
CA ILE A 351 19.56 -28.15 -16.11
C ILE A 351 20.01 -29.61 -16.13
N LYS A 352 21.21 -29.93 -15.64
CA LYS A 352 21.70 -31.32 -15.50
C LYS A 352 21.48 -31.84 -14.08
N TYR A 353 20.80 -32.97 -13.95
CA TYR A 353 20.55 -33.67 -12.68
C TYR A 353 21.85 -34.19 -12.05
N SER A 354 22.90 -34.42 -12.85
CA SER A 354 24.23 -34.82 -12.40
C SER A 354 24.93 -33.79 -11.49
N ASP A 355 24.61 -32.50 -11.65
CA ASP A 355 25.25 -31.42 -10.89
C ASP A 355 24.62 -31.25 -9.48
N LEU A 356 23.40 -31.78 -9.28
CA LEU A 356 22.68 -31.81 -7.99
C LEU A 356 22.87 -33.15 -7.26
N ILE A 357 22.81 -34.28 -7.96
CA ILE A 357 22.92 -35.63 -7.34
C ILE A 357 24.26 -35.87 -6.68
N SER A 358 25.37 -35.45 -7.30
CA SER A 358 26.71 -35.69 -6.74
C SER A 358 26.94 -34.93 -5.42
N PHE A 359 26.09 -33.95 -5.11
CA PHE A 359 26.06 -33.21 -3.86
C PHE A 359 25.03 -33.78 -2.86
N VAL A 360 23.85 -34.19 -3.33
CA VAL A 360 22.75 -34.73 -2.49
C VAL A 360 23.01 -36.17 -2.03
N HIS A 361 23.66 -37.02 -2.83
CA HIS A 361 23.98 -38.40 -2.43
C HIS A 361 25.13 -38.52 -1.41
N ASN A 362 25.87 -37.44 -1.14
CA ASN A 362 26.99 -37.42 -0.20
C ASN A 362 26.64 -36.81 1.17
N LEU A 363 25.36 -36.49 1.42
CA LEU A 363 24.90 -35.89 2.67
C LEU A 363 24.15 -36.96 3.48
N GLU A 364 24.58 -37.15 4.73
CA GLU A 364 23.93 -38.05 5.70
C GLU A 364 22.52 -37.53 6.08
N ASP A 365 21.64 -38.42 6.53
CA ASP A 365 20.20 -38.19 6.82
C ASP A 365 19.89 -37.00 7.76
N GLU A 366 20.88 -36.39 8.42
CA GLU A 366 20.71 -35.28 9.37
C GLU A 366 20.58 -33.88 8.72
N ASP A 367 20.77 -33.75 7.41
CA ASP A 367 20.81 -32.46 6.69
C ASP A 367 19.55 -32.14 5.86
N GLU A 368 18.38 -32.64 6.27
CA GLU A 368 17.10 -32.46 5.57
C GLU A 368 16.72 -30.97 5.36
N TYR A 369 17.11 -30.09 6.28
CA TYR A 369 16.91 -28.64 6.16
C TYR A 369 17.84 -28.00 5.11
N LYS A 370 19.09 -28.47 4.98
CA LYS A 370 19.99 -28.01 3.90
C LYS A 370 19.50 -28.50 2.55
N ILE A 371 18.94 -29.69 2.48
CA ILE A 371 18.28 -30.21 1.27
C ILE A 371 17.09 -29.33 0.91
N ARG A 372 16.28 -28.88 1.87
CA ARG A 372 15.19 -27.93 1.63
C ARG A 372 15.67 -26.57 1.17
N ASP A 373 16.66 -25.95 1.84
CA ASP A 373 17.24 -24.67 1.41
C ASP A 373 17.94 -24.79 0.05
N LEU A 374 18.55 -25.94 -0.27
CA LEU A 374 19.14 -26.23 -1.58
C LEU A 374 18.10 -26.49 -2.65
N ILE A 375 16.99 -27.16 -2.32
CA ILE A 375 15.83 -27.34 -3.20
C ILE A 375 15.15 -26.00 -3.42
N ASP A 376 15.00 -25.15 -2.41
CA ASP A 376 14.42 -23.82 -2.51
C ASP A 376 15.33 -22.87 -3.29
N ASN A 377 16.66 -22.96 -3.12
CA ASN A 377 17.62 -22.23 -3.94
C ASN A 377 17.74 -22.78 -5.37
N ALA A 378 17.65 -24.10 -5.55
CA ALA A 378 17.54 -24.71 -6.87
C ALA A 378 16.23 -24.27 -7.52
N ASN A 379 15.11 -24.24 -6.82
CA ASN A 379 13.82 -23.71 -7.28
C ASN A 379 13.89 -22.19 -7.56
N LYS A 380 14.77 -21.43 -6.90
CA LYS A 380 15.02 -20.04 -7.31
C LYS A 380 15.82 -19.94 -8.62
N ASN A 381 16.74 -20.87 -8.87
CA ASN A 381 17.62 -20.86 -10.04
C ASN A 381 17.02 -21.55 -11.29
N ILE A 382 16.30 -22.66 -11.09
CA ILE A 382 15.55 -23.42 -12.11
C ILE A 382 14.50 -22.52 -12.76
N PHE A 383 13.83 -21.68 -11.96
CA PHE A 383 12.68 -20.92 -12.41
C PHE A 383 13.00 -19.53 -12.98
N GLN A 384 14.29 -19.22 -13.18
CA GLN A 384 14.75 -18.08 -14.01
C GLN A 384 14.79 -18.40 -15.52
N ILE A 385 14.44 -19.64 -15.89
CA ILE A 385 14.44 -20.14 -17.25
C ILE A 385 13.18 -19.71 -18.01
N GLN A 386 13.29 -19.51 -19.32
CA GLN A 386 12.21 -19.00 -20.20
C GLN A 386 10.87 -19.77 -20.09
N ASP A 387 10.89 -21.08 -19.83
CA ASP A 387 9.68 -21.91 -19.66
C ASP A 387 8.99 -21.65 -18.30
N CYS A 388 9.75 -21.17 -17.31
CA CYS A 388 9.23 -20.77 -16.00
C CYS A 388 8.57 -19.39 -16.03
N LYS A 389 8.91 -18.53 -17.01
CA LYS A 389 8.07 -17.37 -17.33
C LYS A 389 6.68 -17.80 -17.77
N TRP A 390 6.55 -18.95 -18.44
CA TRP A 390 5.26 -19.51 -18.85
C TRP A 390 4.47 -20.01 -17.65
N ILE A 391 5.11 -20.70 -16.70
CA ILE A 391 4.52 -21.08 -15.40
C ILE A 391 4.04 -19.84 -14.67
N GLN A 392 4.88 -18.81 -14.56
CA GLN A 392 4.49 -17.54 -13.95
C GLN A 392 3.37 -16.88 -14.72
N ILE A 393 3.34 -16.93 -16.06
CA ILE A 393 2.22 -16.41 -16.84
C ILE A 393 0.96 -17.22 -16.55
N VAL A 394 1.00 -18.55 -16.51
CA VAL A 394 -0.19 -19.36 -16.22
C VAL A 394 -0.64 -19.21 -14.79
N ILE A 395 0.25 -19.18 -13.80
CA ILE A 395 -0.09 -18.87 -12.40
C ILE A 395 -0.63 -17.44 -12.29
N LYS A 396 0.05 -16.46 -12.87
CA LYS A 396 -0.44 -15.08 -12.99
C LYS A 396 -1.76 -15.03 -13.73
N LYS A 397 -2.03 -15.92 -14.69
CA LYS A 397 -3.30 -15.94 -15.40
C LYS A 397 -4.41 -16.67 -14.61
N LEU A 398 -4.06 -17.72 -13.89
CA LEU A 398 -4.92 -18.47 -12.96
C LEU A 398 -5.27 -17.65 -11.72
N ILE A 399 -4.34 -16.82 -11.24
CA ILE A 399 -4.46 -16.00 -10.02
C ILE A 399 -4.85 -14.55 -10.36
N GLU A 400 -4.31 -13.97 -11.44
CA GLU A 400 -4.51 -12.55 -11.81
C GLU A 400 -5.30 -12.32 -13.13
N SER A 401 -5.32 -13.24 -14.11
CA SER A 401 -5.98 -12.97 -15.40
C SER A 401 -7.42 -13.46 -15.46
N GLU A 402 -8.34 -12.62 -15.01
CA GLU A 402 -8.92 -11.59 -15.88
C GLU A 402 -9.81 -10.68 -15.05
N PHE A 403 -9.19 -10.18 -13.98
CA PHE A 403 -9.91 -9.47 -12.95
C PHE A 403 -9.95 -7.94 -13.21
N ASN A 404 -9.47 -7.44 -14.35
CA ASN A 404 -9.22 -6.00 -14.52
C ASN A 404 -10.28 -5.19 -15.29
N ASN A 405 -11.46 -5.73 -15.58
CA ASN A 405 -12.44 -4.98 -16.40
C ASN A 405 -13.92 -5.05 -15.98
N SER A 406 -14.24 -5.65 -14.83
CA SER A 406 -15.60 -5.63 -14.29
C SER A 406 -15.66 -4.81 -13.00
N GLN A 407 -16.72 -4.02 -12.84
CA GLN A 407 -17.12 -3.33 -11.59
C GLN A 407 -16.99 -4.27 -10.36
N PHE A 408 -17.28 -5.56 -10.59
CA PHE A 408 -17.06 -6.72 -9.74
C PHE A 408 -15.69 -6.74 -9.02
N ILE A 409 -14.59 -6.51 -9.72
CA ILE A 409 -13.26 -6.66 -9.11
C ILE A 409 -12.76 -5.46 -8.38
N ARG A 410 -13.03 -4.24 -8.85
CA ARG A 410 -12.61 -3.05 -8.09
C ARG A 410 -13.25 -3.06 -6.71
N GLN A 411 -14.51 -3.52 -6.66
CA GLN A 411 -15.23 -3.79 -5.42
C GLN A 411 -14.59 -4.96 -4.64
N LEU A 412 -14.29 -6.10 -5.27
CA LEU A 412 -13.65 -7.26 -4.62
C LEU A 412 -12.22 -7.02 -4.11
N GLN A 413 -11.38 -6.27 -4.82
CA GLN A 413 -10.03 -5.90 -4.40
C GLN A 413 -10.07 -4.96 -3.20
N SER A 414 -11.03 -4.04 -3.19
CA SER A 414 -11.25 -3.16 -2.05
C SER A 414 -11.78 -3.92 -0.83
N ILE A 415 -12.69 -4.88 -1.07
CA ILE A 415 -13.16 -5.82 -0.05
C ILE A 415 -12.00 -6.70 0.43
N SER A 416 -11.18 -7.28 -0.45
CA SER A 416 -10.08 -8.18 -0.08
C SER A 416 -9.01 -7.48 0.76
N GLN A 417 -8.68 -6.23 0.46
CA GLN A 417 -7.84 -5.37 1.30
C GLN A 417 -8.46 -5.11 2.69
N SER A 418 -9.79 -5.13 2.83
CA SER A 418 -10.47 -5.06 4.13
C SER A 418 -10.47 -6.40 4.88
N ILE A 419 -10.56 -7.50 4.14
CA ILE A 419 -10.57 -8.88 4.69
C ILE A 419 -9.16 -9.32 5.14
N GLN A 420 -8.11 -8.60 4.72
CA GLN A 420 -6.68 -8.93 4.83
C GLN A 420 -6.12 -9.08 6.25
N LEU A 421 -6.96 -9.21 7.28
CA LEU A 421 -6.57 -9.64 8.62
C LEU A 421 -6.57 -11.16 8.83
N TYR A 422 -7.02 -11.99 7.86
CA TYR A 422 -7.20 -13.42 8.14
C TYR A 422 -6.39 -14.40 7.30
N LEU A 423 -5.88 -14.05 6.12
CA LEU A 423 -5.05 -14.94 5.31
C LEU A 423 -4.12 -14.09 4.41
N THR A 424 -2.94 -13.73 4.90
CA THR A 424 -1.89 -13.17 4.03
C THR A 424 -1.30 -14.29 3.15
N PRO A 425 -1.29 -14.13 1.81
CA PRO A 425 -0.65 -15.10 0.90
C PRO A 425 0.85 -15.26 1.13
N GLU A 426 1.49 -14.31 1.81
CA GLU A 426 2.93 -14.24 2.01
C GLU A 426 3.47 -15.35 2.91
N GLU A 427 2.65 -15.96 3.78
CA GLU A 427 3.09 -17.05 4.65
C GLU A 427 2.90 -18.45 4.04
N LEU A 428 2.27 -18.56 2.86
CA LEU A 428 1.97 -19.84 2.22
C LEU A 428 2.79 -20.11 0.94
N SER A 429 3.67 -19.19 0.57
CA SER A 429 4.58 -19.36 -0.56
C SER A 429 5.74 -20.32 -0.25
N LEU A 430 5.43 -21.60 -0.07
CA LEU A 430 6.42 -22.66 -0.31
C LEU A 430 6.36 -23.02 -1.80
N ASN A 431 7.15 -22.26 -2.57
CA ASN A 431 7.33 -22.27 -4.04
C ASN A 431 6.29 -21.49 -4.85
N ASN A 432 6.68 -20.30 -5.33
CA ASN A 432 5.94 -19.42 -6.27
C ASN A 432 5.53 -20.06 -7.63
N ASN A 433 5.72 -21.37 -7.82
CA ASN A 433 5.52 -22.09 -9.07
C ASN A 433 4.63 -23.35 -8.93
N ILE A 434 4.17 -23.67 -7.73
CA ILE A 434 3.22 -24.77 -7.46
C ILE A 434 1.86 -24.16 -7.18
N VAL A 435 0.82 -24.59 -7.89
CA VAL A 435 -0.55 -24.22 -7.56
C VAL A 435 -1.08 -25.21 -6.55
N THR A 436 -1.33 -24.73 -5.34
CA THR A 436 -1.90 -25.53 -4.25
C THR A 436 -3.41 -25.41 -4.26
N THR A 437 -4.08 -26.34 -3.56
CA THR A 437 -5.53 -26.27 -3.39
C THR A 437 -5.96 -25.05 -2.56
N GLN A 438 -5.09 -24.53 -1.71
CA GLN A 438 -5.34 -23.34 -0.91
C GLN A 438 -5.38 -22.06 -1.76
N ASP A 439 -4.48 -21.96 -2.75
CA ASP A 439 -4.46 -20.83 -3.71
C ASP A 439 -5.80 -20.74 -4.46
N ILE A 440 -6.32 -21.87 -4.92
CA ILE A 440 -7.60 -21.94 -5.64
C ILE A 440 -8.78 -21.64 -4.70
N LEU A 441 -8.77 -22.21 -3.49
CA LEU A 441 -9.86 -22.03 -2.53
C LEU A 441 -10.01 -20.56 -2.10
N HIS A 442 -8.90 -19.84 -1.94
CA HIS A 442 -8.93 -18.41 -1.64
C HIS A 442 -9.64 -17.61 -2.74
N GLN A 443 -9.45 -17.96 -4.01
CA GLN A 443 -10.14 -17.29 -5.13
C GLN A 443 -11.64 -17.64 -5.14
N ILE A 444 -11.99 -18.92 -4.95
CA ILE A 444 -13.39 -19.36 -4.84
C ILE A 444 -14.09 -18.61 -3.70
N TYR A 445 -13.43 -18.46 -2.56
CA TYR A 445 -13.97 -17.73 -1.42
C TYR A 445 -14.31 -16.28 -1.72
N LEU A 446 -13.37 -15.55 -2.34
CA LEU A 446 -13.60 -14.16 -2.67
C LEU A 446 -14.83 -14.03 -3.57
N ILE A 447 -14.92 -14.87 -4.60
CA ILE A 447 -16.05 -14.89 -5.52
C ILE A 447 -17.37 -15.22 -4.80
N GLU A 448 -17.40 -16.30 -3.99
CA GLU A 448 -18.60 -16.71 -3.23
C GLU A 448 -19.02 -15.64 -2.21
N THR A 449 -18.05 -15.03 -1.52
CA THR A 449 -18.28 -13.95 -0.56
C THR A 449 -18.89 -12.75 -1.26
N TYR A 450 -18.35 -12.34 -2.40
CA TYR A 450 -18.94 -11.26 -3.20
C TYR A 450 -20.36 -11.59 -3.67
N GLN A 451 -20.59 -12.77 -4.25
CA GLN A 451 -21.91 -13.19 -4.72
C GLN A 451 -22.94 -13.18 -3.58
N SER A 452 -22.53 -13.65 -2.40
CA SER A 452 -23.35 -13.64 -1.18
C SER A 452 -23.64 -12.22 -0.70
N LEU A 453 -22.63 -11.35 -0.65
CA LEU A 453 -22.73 -10.00 -0.08
C LEU A 453 -23.48 -9.02 -0.98
N LEU A 454 -23.17 -9.02 -2.28
CA LEU A 454 -23.66 -8.01 -3.21
C LEU A 454 -24.83 -8.50 -4.07
N LYS A 455 -25.06 -9.82 -4.14
CA LYS A 455 -26.12 -10.44 -4.95
C LYS A 455 -26.07 -10.01 -6.43
N ILE A 456 -24.91 -9.54 -6.89
CA ILE A 456 -24.66 -9.16 -8.28
C ILE A 456 -24.25 -10.45 -9.03
N PRO A 457 -24.92 -10.78 -10.15
CA PRO A 457 -24.54 -11.95 -10.94
C PRO A 457 -23.14 -11.77 -11.53
N LEU A 458 -22.40 -12.86 -11.64
CA LEU A 458 -21.12 -12.86 -12.36
C LEU A 458 -21.40 -12.63 -13.86
N ASP A 459 -20.54 -11.86 -14.51
CA ASP A 459 -20.52 -11.85 -15.98
C ASP A 459 -20.13 -13.24 -16.52
N GLU A 460 -20.46 -13.52 -17.78
CA GLU A 460 -20.29 -14.84 -18.39
C GLU A 460 -18.84 -15.36 -18.30
N LYS A 461 -17.85 -14.46 -18.42
CA LYS A 461 -16.44 -14.81 -18.40
C LYS A 461 -15.98 -15.15 -16.98
N THR A 462 -16.40 -14.33 -16.01
CA THR A 462 -16.13 -14.56 -14.59
C THR A 462 -16.81 -15.85 -14.10
N GLN A 463 -18.02 -16.16 -14.60
CA GLN A 463 -18.70 -17.43 -14.29
C GLN A 463 -17.92 -18.63 -14.84
N GLN A 464 -17.49 -18.58 -16.11
CA GLN A 464 -16.65 -19.64 -16.70
C GLN A 464 -15.37 -19.88 -15.90
N TRP A 465 -14.74 -18.80 -15.42
CA TRP A 465 -13.57 -18.87 -14.56
C TRP A 465 -13.87 -19.48 -13.18
N TYR A 466 -14.95 -19.07 -12.53
CA TYR A 466 -15.41 -19.66 -11.29
C TYR A 466 -15.68 -21.17 -11.43
N ASP A 467 -16.25 -21.60 -12.56
CA ASP A 467 -16.47 -23.02 -12.85
C ASP A 467 -15.15 -23.78 -13.04
N CYS A 468 -14.15 -23.20 -13.73
CA CYS A 468 -12.81 -23.78 -13.84
C CYS A 468 -12.13 -23.93 -12.47
N LEU A 469 -12.18 -22.89 -11.63
CA LEU A 469 -11.62 -22.93 -10.27
C LEU A 469 -12.26 -24.04 -9.44
N ASN A 470 -13.59 -24.18 -9.49
CA ASN A 470 -14.28 -25.27 -8.80
C ASN A 470 -13.86 -26.65 -9.32
N GLN A 471 -13.72 -26.84 -10.64
CA GLN A 471 -13.26 -28.13 -11.18
C GLN A 471 -11.82 -28.46 -10.75
N LEU A 472 -10.92 -27.48 -10.77
CA LEU A 472 -9.55 -27.67 -10.29
C LEU A 472 -9.55 -28.00 -8.79
N PHE A 473 -10.33 -27.27 -7.98
CA PHE A 473 -10.46 -27.53 -6.55
C PHE A 473 -11.02 -28.93 -6.26
N GLU A 474 -12.10 -29.32 -6.95
CA GLU A 474 -12.79 -30.60 -6.75
C GLU A 474 -12.03 -31.80 -7.32
N HIS A 475 -11.21 -31.62 -8.35
CA HIS A 475 -10.62 -32.75 -9.08
C HIS A 475 -9.09 -32.78 -9.11
N CYS A 476 -8.38 -31.70 -8.79
CA CYS A 476 -6.92 -31.69 -8.74
C CYS A 476 -6.41 -31.65 -7.29
N GLY A 477 -5.20 -32.19 -7.08
CA GLY A 477 -4.38 -31.93 -5.90
C GLY A 477 -3.45 -30.75 -6.17
N TRP A 478 -2.19 -30.85 -5.76
CA TRP A 478 -1.19 -29.83 -6.13
C TRP A 478 -0.76 -30.03 -7.58
N PHE A 479 -0.50 -28.97 -8.32
CA PHE A 479 -0.04 -29.11 -9.70
C PHE A 479 0.97 -28.04 -10.12
N ILE A 480 1.80 -28.39 -11.11
CA ILE A 480 2.75 -27.50 -11.76
C ILE A 480 2.35 -27.41 -13.24
N PRO A 481 1.84 -26.24 -13.69
CA PRO A 481 1.45 -26.04 -15.08
C PRO A 481 2.64 -25.57 -15.94
N PHE A 482 3.04 -26.33 -16.96
CA PHE A 482 3.95 -25.91 -18.04
C PHE A 482 3.19 -25.72 -19.37
N GLU A 483 3.89 -25.25 -20.41
CA GLU A 483 3.31 -24.97 -21.74
C GLU A 483 2.61 -26.17 -22.36
N ASP A 484 3.29 -27.30 -22.40
CA ASP A 484 2.85 -28.52 -23.07
C ASP A 484 2.63 -29.69 -22.10
N VAL A 485 2.92 -29.51 -20.80
CA VAL A 485 2.80 -30.54 -19.76
C VAL A 485 2.20 -29.94 -18.50
N CYS A 486 1.32 -30.66 -17.82
CA CYS A 486 0.88 -30.30 -16.47
C CYS A 486 1.12 -31.51 -15.56
N ILE A 487 1.90 -31.32 -14.49
CA ILE A 487 2.19 -32.37 -13.53
C ILE A 487 1.27 -32.16 -12.33
N VAL A 488 0.65 -33.23 -11.86
CA VAL A 488 -0.37 -33.20 -10.78
C VAL A 488 0.01 -34.20 -9.71
N CYS A 489 -0.05 -33.81 -8.46
CA CYS A 489 0.10 -34.66 -7.28
C CYS A 489 -1.28 -35.02 -6.73
N ASP A 490 -1.41 -36.21 -6.15
CA ASP A 490 -2.54 -36.54 -5.28
C ASP A 490 -2.67 -35.53 -4.13
N ARG A 491 -3.90 -35.40 -3.59
CA ARG A 491 -4.14 -34.57 -2.40
C ARG A 491 -3.45 -35.17 -1.18
N PRO A 492 -3.04 -34.33 -0.21
CA PRO A 492 -2.82 -34.82 1.14
C PRO A 492 -4.04 -35.59 1.63
N SER A 493 -3.85 -36.74 2.27
CA SER A 493 -4.86 -37.50 3.01
C SER A 493 -5.12 -36.93 4.41
N LYS A 494 -4.22 -36.08 4.91
CA LYS A 494 -4.37 -35.35 6.17
C LYS A 494 -3.91 -33.91 6.01
N PHE A 495 -4.64 -32.98 6.63
CA PHE A 495 -4.31 -31.56 6.69
C PHE A 495 -4.77 -30.96 8.03
N SER A 496 -3.87 -30.35 8.80
CA SER A 496 -4.10 -29.88 10.18
C SER A 496 -3.67 -28.43 10.39
N LEU A 497 -4.52 -27.64 11.04
CA LEU A 497 -4.33 -26.22 11.35
C LEU A 497 -4.55 -25.95 12.85
N ASP A 498 -3.93 -24.89 13.39
CA ASP A 498 -4.21 -24.37 14.73
C ASP A 498 -5.41 -23.40 14.76
N SER A 499 -5.73 -22.87 15.95
CA SER A 499 -6.83 -21.91 16.14
C SER A 499 -6.65 -20.57 15.42
N GLU A 500 -5.44 -20.28 14.96
CA GLU A 500 -5.10 -19.09 14.17
C GLU A 500 -4.97 -19.44 12.68
N THR A 501 -5.46 -20.62 12.25
CA THR A 501 -5.46 -21.11 10.87
C THR A 501 -4.07 -21.35 10.26
N ARG A 502 -3.03 -21.54 11.08
CA ARG A 502 -1.69 -21.88 10.63
C ARG A 502 -1.47 -23.39 10.60
N LEU A 503 -0.67 -23.90 9.67
CA LEU A 503 -0.26 -25.32 9.64
C LEU A 503 0.33 -25.73 10.98
N HIS A 504 -0.27 -26.74 11.62
CA HIS A 504 0.14 -27.16 12.96
C HIS A 504 -0.31 -28.58 13.27
N SER A 505 0.58 -29.36 13.87
CA SER A 505 0.29 -30.67 14.42
C SER A 505 1.36 -31.08 15.44
N GLU A 506 0.98 -31.89 16.44
CA GLU A 506 1.85 -32.26 17.57
C GLU A 506 2.18 -33.75 17.57
N GLY A 507 3.42 -34.11 17.21
CA GLY A 507 3.88 -35.50 17.21
C GLY A 507 3.39 -36.34 16.03
N GLU A 508 2.81 -35.70 15.02
CA GLU A 508 2.34 -36.35 13.80
C GLU A 508 2.33 -35.32 12.65
N PRO A 509 2.30 -35.75 11.37
CA PRO A 509 2.34 -34.83 10.25
C PRO A 509 1.14 -33.87 10.25
N ALA A 510 1.42 -32.60 10.01
CA ALA A 510 0.39 -31.59 9.74
C ALA A 510 -0.18 -31.75 8.33
N ILE A 511 0.64 -32.25 7.39
CA ILE A 511 0.22 -32.67 6.06
C ILE A 511 0.66 -34.12 5.88
N GLN A 512 -0.22 -35.03 5.49
CA GLN A 512 0.14 -36.42 5.18
C GLN A 512 -0.41 -36.81 3.82
N PHE A 513 0.31 -37.63 3.06
CA PHE A 513 -0.13 -38.18 1.78
C PHE A 513 -0.50 -39.67 1.91
N ALA A 514 -1.19 -40.20 0.90
CA ALA A 514 -1.68 -41.59 0.90
C ALA A 514 -0.56 -42.65 1.00
N ASP A 515 0.66 -42.32 0.58
CA ASP A 515 1.83 -43.19 0.68
C ASP A 515 2.55 -43.12 2.04
N GLY A 516 2.04 -42.32 2.98
CA GLY A 516 2.59 -42.12 4.31
C GLY A 516 3.65 -41.02 4.40
N TYR A 517 4.02 -40.38 3.29
CA TYR A 517 4.88 -39.20 3.34
C TYR A 517 4.19 -38.07 4.11
N GLY A 518 4.90 -37.42 5.03
CA GLY A 518 4.33 -36.43 5.93
C GLY A 518 5.22 -35.20 6.07
N LEU A 519 4.61 -34.02 6.09
CA LEU A 519 5.26 -32.76 6.42
C LEU A 519 4.79 -32.31 7.80
N TYR A 520 5.74 -31.89 8.63
CA TYR A 520 5.51 -31.53 10.01
C TYR A 520 5.59 -30.02 10.17
N TYR A 521 4.64 -29.44 10.91
CA TYR A 521 4.55 -28.01 11.16
C TYR A 521 4.09 -27.75 12.59
N TYR A 522 4.57 -26.66 13.17
CA TYR A 522 4.19 -26.19 14.49
C TYR A 522 3.98 -24.68 14.47
N HIS A 523 2.73 -24.24 14.55
CA HIS A 523 2.31 -22.83 14.47
C HIS A 523 2.83 -22.13 13.20
N GLY A 524 2.69 -22.79 12.05
CA GLY A 524 3.13 -22.29 10.75
C GLY A 524 4.61 -22.55 10.43
N VAL A 525 5.44 -22.85 11.42
CA VAL A 525 6.87 -23.15 11.20
C VAL A 525 7.05 -24.62 10.84
N ALA A 526 7.72 -24.88 9.72
CA ALA A 526 7.99 -26.25 9.31
C ALA A 526 9.05 -26.92 10.20
N LEU A 527 8.81 -28.17 10.58
CA LEU A 527 9.70 -28.96 11.43
C LEU A 527 10.39 -30.07 10.62
N PRO A 528 11.70 -30.29 10.84
CA PRO A 528 12.36 -31.56 10.50
C PRO A 528 11.62 -32.76 11.07
N GLU A 529 11.67 -33.89 10.36
CA GLU A 529 10.95 -35.11 10.76
C GLU A 529 11.34 -35.59 12.18
N LYS A 530 12.63 -35.44 12.54
CA LYS A 530 13.17 -35.78 13.88
C LYS A 530 12.45 -35.07 15.04
N TYR A 531 11.95 -33.86 14.81
CA TYR A 531 11.18 -33.10 15.81
C TYR A 531 9.68 -33.34 15.66
N GLY A 532 9.19 -33.33 14.42
CA GLY A 532 7.76 -33.41 14.11
C GLY A 532 7.09 -34.73 14.49
N LYS A 533 7.83 -35.85 14.46
CA LYS A 533 7.32 -37.18 14.88
C LYS A 533 7.17 -37.33 16.40
N VAL A 534 7.75 -36.41 17.17
CA VAL A 534 7.75 -36.46 18.63
C VAL A 534 6.82 -35.39 19.14
N HIS A 535 5.94 -35.73 20.06
CA HIS A 535 5.04 -34.74 20.67
C HIS A 535 5.87 -33.68 21.43
N PRO A 536 5.52 -32.37 21.40
CA PRO A 536 6.27 -31.31 22.09
C PRO A 536 6.62 -31.58 23.56
N ASN A 537 5.70 -32.17 24.32
CA ASN A 537 5.92 -32.61 25.71
C ASN A 537 7.07 -33.62 25.88
N GLN A 538 7.45 -34.33 24.82
CA GLN A 538 8.54 -35.31 24.79
C GLN A 538 9.81 -34.76 24.12
N TRP A 539 9.81 -33.51 23.66
CA TRP A 539 11.00 -32.90 23.06
C TRP A 539 12.13 -32.83 24.09
N GLU A 540 13.35 -33.14 23.65
CA GLU A 540 14.52 -33.16 24.52
C GLU A 540 15.18 -31.78 24.56
N THR A 541 15.44 -31.28 25.77
CA THR A 541 16.13 -29.99 25.98
C THR A 541 17.50 -29.96 25.33
N LYS A 542 18.18 -31.11 25.25
CA LYS A 542 19.49 -31.27 24.61
C LYS A 542 19.50 -30.94 23.12
N TRP A 543 18.38 -31.04 22.41
CA TRP A 543 18.31 -30.69 20.99
C TRP A 543 18.65 -29.22 20.70
N LEU A 544 18.45 -28.34 21.69
CA LEU A 544 18.84 -26.92 21.59
C LEU A 544 20.36 -26.73 21.45
N LEU A 545 21.16 -27.66 21.98
CA LEU A 545 22.61 -27.58 21.95
C LEU A 545 23.17 -27.83 20.53
N SER A 546 22.49 -28.66 19.74
CA SER A 546 22.93 -29.08 18.41
C SER A 546 22.16 -28.41 17.26
N GLU A 547 20.92 -27.96 17.47
CA GLU A 547 20.13 -27.29 16.42
C GLU A 547 20.76 -25.93 16.11
N ASN A 548 21.04 -25.61 14.85
CA ASN A 548 21.72 -24.36 14.45
C ASN A 548 20.80 -23.32 13.82
N ASN A 549 19.62 -23.73 13.37
CA ASN A 549 18.62 -22.85 12.79
C ASN A 549 17.94 -21.99 13.87
N THR A 550 17.96 -20.67 13.68
CA THR A 550 17.41 -19.70 14.64
C THR A 550 15.89 -19.79 14.80
N GLU A 551 15.15 -20.00 13.71
CA GLU A 551 13.69 -20.17 13.71
C GLU A 551 13.30 -21.48 14.43
N LEU A 552 13.97 -22.60 14.12
CA LEU A 552 13.72 -23.87 14.80
C LEU A 552 14.09 -23.83 16.29
N ARG A 553 15.21 -23.19 16.66
CA ARG A 553 15.56 -22.95 18.06
C ARG A 553 14.47 -22.16 18.79
N ARG A 554 13.91 -21.11 18.18
CA ARG A 554 12.80 -20.34 18.77
C ARG A 554 11.62 -21.24 19.07
N ILE A 555 11.21 -22.08 18.13
CA ILE A 555 10.10 -23.02 18.29
C ILE A 555 10.39 -24.07 19.36
N LEU A 556 11.59 -24.66 19.37
CA LEU A 556 12.01 -25.59 20.42
C LEU A 556 11.94 -24.94 21.81
N ILE A 557 12.42 -23.70 21.96
CA ILE A 557 12.36 -22.96 23.23
C ILE A 557 10.91 -22.72 23.67
N GLN A 558 10.07 -22.27 22.73
CA GLN A 558 8.66 -21.96 22.98
C GLN A 558 7.88 -23.22 23.40
N ALA A 559 8.08 -24.33 22.70
CA ALA A 559 7.31 -25.55 22.90
C ALA A 559 7.78 -26.39 24.10
N ILE A 560 9.11 -26.53 24.30
CA ILE A 560 9.64 -27.24 25.48
C ILE A 560 9.34 -26.45 26.76
N GLY A 561 9.32 -25.12 26.65
CA GLY A 561 9.06 -24.21 27.74
C GLY A 561 10.33 -23.85 28.52
N TYR A 562 10.44 -22.56 28.82
CA TYR A 562 11.61 -21.95 29.44
C TYR A 562 12.08 -22.63 30.74
N ASN A 563 11.13 -22.97 31.64
CA ASN A 563 11.47 -23.55 32.95
C ASN A 563 12.17 -24.91 32.80
N ARG A 564 11.63 -25.78 31.95
CA ARG A 564 12.17 -27.12 31.71
C ARG A 564 13.57 -27.05 31.09
N ILE A 565 13.81 -26.10 30.19
CA ILE A 565 15.13 -25.84 29.60
C ILE A 565 16.13 -25.43 30.68
N CYS A 566 15.76 -24.48 31.54
CA CYS A 566 16.64 -24.01 32.60
C CYS A 566 17.00 -25.12 33.59
N ASP A 567 16.01 -25.93 33.97
CA ASP A 567 16.19 -27.01 34.93
C ASP A 567 17.03 -28.16 34.37
N GLU A 568 16.71 -28.65 33.17
CA GLU A 568 17.37 -29.82 32.58
C GLU A 568 18.77 -29.50 32.01
N LEU A 569 18.97 -28.30 31.45
CA LEU A 569 20.28 -27.86 30.94
C LEU A 569 21.12 -27.11 31.98
N LYS A 570 20.63 -26.99 33.21
CA LYS A 570 21.32 -26.31 34.32
C LYS A 570 21.75 -24.88 33.95
N ALA A 571 20.83 -24.10 33.41
CA ALA A 571 21.11 -22.73 33.02
C ALA A 571 21.52 -21.88 34.22
N ILE A 572 22.55 -21.06 34.04
CA ILE A 572 23.08 -20.14 35.04
C ILE A 572 22.60 -18.74 34.67
N LYS A 573 21.96 -18.05 35.62
CA LYS A 573 21.60 -16.65 35.43
C LYS A 573 22.84 -15.76 35.56
N LEU A 574 23.18 -15.03 34.51
CA LEU A 574 24.34 -14.13 34.46
C LEU A 574 24.00 -12.75 35.02
N ASP A 575 22.87 -12.17 34.61
CA ASP A 575 22.48 -10.80 34.98
C ASP A 575 20.97 -10.57 34.80
N SER A 576 20.46 -9.48 35.37
CA SER A 576 19.09 -9.00 35.19
C SER A 576 19.06 -7.49 34.97
N PHE A 577 18.21 -7.05 34.03
CA PHE A 577 17.93 -5.64 33.84
C PHE A 577 16.45 -5.41 33.53
N ARG A 578 15.72 -4.77 34.46
CA ARG A 578 14.26 -4.58 34.40
C ARG A 578 13.53 -5.92 34.19
N GLU A 579 12.72 -6.05 33.14
CA GLU A 579 11.98 -7.27 32.79
C GLU A 579 12.84 -8.32 32.05
N TYR A 580 14.13 -8.04 31.88
CA TYR A 580 15.06 -8.90 31.14
C TYR A 580 15.99 -9.70 32.05
N ASP A 581 16.16 -10.98 31.73
CA ASP A 581 17.10 -11.89 32.36
C ASP A 581 18.10 -12.42 31.33
N LEU A 582 19.40 -12.25 31.60
CA LEU A 582 20.45 -12.88 30.81
C LEU A 582 20.84 -14.20 31.47
N ILE A 583 20.76 -15.29 30.71
CA ILE A 583 21.10 -16.63 31.18
C ILE A 583 22.11 -17.29 30.25
N LYS A 584 22.92 -18.19 30.80
CA LYS A 584 23.94 -18.96 30.11
C LYS A 584 23.72 -20.44 30.34
N ILE A 585 23.76 -21.21 29.27
CA ILE A 585 23.78 -22.67 29.28
C ILE A 585 25.18 -23.07 28.84
N ASP A 586 25.96 -23.63 29.77
CA ASP A 586 27.27 -24.19 29.46
C ASP A 586 27.06 -25.52 28.73
N ALA A 587 27.46 -25.58 27.46
CA ALA A 587 27.51 -26.83 26.72
C ALA A 587 28.76 -27.63 27.12
N GLU A 588 28.76 -28.95 26.89
CA GLU A 588 29.92 -29.80 27.19
C GLU A 588 31.18 -29.31 26.45
N ALA A 589 32.37 -29.67 26.95
CA ALA A 589 33.67 -28.99 26.76
C ALA A 589 34.09 -28.57 25.34
N ASP A 590 33.46 -29.11 24.29
CA ASP A 590 33.78 -28.84 22.88
C ASP A 590 32.71 -28.00 22.13
N VAL A 591 31.68 -27.51 22.83
CA VAL A 591 30.58 -26.73 22.24
C VAL A 591 30.51 -25.32 22.86
N GLU A 592 30.31 -24.30 22.02
CA GLU A 592 30.18 -22.91 22.44
C GLU A 592 28.98 -22.72 23.40
N PRO A 593 29.13 -22.01 24.53
CA PRO A 593 28.03 -21.80 25.47
C PRO A 593 26.90 -21.00 24.84
N ILE A 594 25.66 -21.32 25.23
CA ILE A 594 24.48 -20.62 24.72
C ILE A 594 24.08 -19.54 25.72
N VAL A 595 24.10 -18.28 25.29
CA VAL A 595 23.61 -17.15 26.09
C VAL A 595 22.26 -16.70 25.53
N LEU A 596 21.25 -16.61 26.40
CA LEU A 596 19.88 -16.23 26.06
C LEU A 596 19.46 -15.00 26.86
N LEU A 597 18.89 -14.01 26.20
CA LEU A 597 18.18 -12.90 26.81
C LEU A 597 16.69 -13.22 26.84
N LYS A 598 16.14 -13.37 28.04
CA LYS A 598 14.70 -13.52 28.27
C LYS A 598 14.08 -12.17 28.58
N MET A 599 12.86 -11.95 28.11
CA MET A 599 11.98 -10.83 28.49
C MET A 599 10.57 -11.37 28.75
N ILE A 600 9.92 -10.89 29.81
CA ILE A 600 8.49 -11.15 30.03
C ILE A 600 7.73 -9.87 29.67
N CYS A 601 6.87 -9.94 28.67
CA CYS A 601 6.03 -8.81 28.28
C CYS A 601 5.02 -8.52 29.40
N PRO A 602 5.04 -7.33 30.03
CA PRO A 602 4.19 -7.04 31.19
C PRO A 602 2.69 -7.01 30.87
N SER A 603 2.32 -6.66 29.64
CA SER A 603 0.92 -6.50 29.22
C SER A 603 0.26 -7.83 28.84
N THR A 604 1.03 -8.79 28.33
CA THR A 604 0.50 -10.08 27.85
C THR A 604 0.94 -11.27 28.69
N GLY A 605 1.97 -11.10 29.53
CA GLY A 605 2.63 -12.19 30.26
C GLY A 605 3.47 -13.12 29.36
N TYR A 606 3.58 -12.82 28.06
CA TYR A 606 4.28 -13.66 27.10
C TYR A 606 5.80 -13.58 27.31
N THR A 607 6.48 -14.73 27.28
CA THR A 607 7.94 -14.80 27.46
C THR A 607 8.63 -14.83 26.10
N HIS A 608 9.42 -13.80 25.81
CA HIS A 608 10.30 -13.74 24.66
C HIS A 608 11.71 -14.19 25.08
N VAL A 609 12.37 -15.02 24.28
CA VAL A 609 13.73 -15.49 24.53
C VAL A 609 14.53 -15.38 23.25
N LEU A 610 15.65 -14.68 23.30
CA LEU A 610 16.53 -14.44 22.14
C LEU A 610 17.94 -14.91 22.45
N ARG A 611 18.61 -15.56 21.49
CA ARG A 611 20.04 -15.86 21.61
C ARG A 611 20.85 -14.59 21.36
N VAL A 612 21.83 -14.34 22.21
CA VAL A 612 22.77 -13.22 22.07
C VAL A 612 24.21 -13.76 22.01
N PRO A 613 25.20 -12.94 21.61
CA PRO A 613 26.57 -13.38 21.55
C PRO A 613 27.03 -14.03 22.86
N PRO A 614 27.78 -15.15 22.78
CA PRO A 614 28.13 -15.99 23.94
C PRO A 614 29.09 -15.31 24.92
N ASN A 615 29.73 -14.23 24.48
CA ASN A 615 30.66 -13.41 25.24
C ASN A 615 29.97 -12.26 26.00
N LEU A 616 28.66 -12.07 25.87
CA LEU A 616 27.94 -11.06 26.64
C LEU A 616 27.71 -11.53 28.08
N GLU A 617 28.01 -10.65 29.03
CA GLU A 617 27.91 -10.95 30.47
C GLU A 617 26.81 -10.13 31.16
N SER A 618 26.27 -9.08 30.53
CA SER A 618 25.21 -8.24 31.09
C SER A 618 23.93 -8.19 30.25
N ALA A 619 22.78 -8.13 30.93
CA ALA A 619 21.48 -8.04 30.27
C ALA A 619 21.34 -6.71 29.48
N ARG A 620 21.96 -5.64 29.96
CA ARG A 620 21.98 -4.33 29.28
C ARG A 620 22.72 -4.40 27.94
N GLU A 621 23.91 -4.99 27.89
CA GLU A 621 24.68 -5.15 26.64
C GLU A 621 23.91 -6.02 25.63
N ALA A 622 23.25 -7.06 26.11
CA ALA A 622 22.40 -7.92 25.29
C ALA A 622 21.23 -7.16 24.67
N ILE A 623 20.56 -6.28 25.45
CA ILE A 623 19.48 -5.42 24.93
C ILE A 623 20.03 -4.43 23.91
N THR A 624 21.16 -3.78 24.19
CA THR A 624 21.81 -2.85 23.27
C THR A 624 22.18 -3.53 21.96
N TRP A 625 22.70 -4.77 22.02
CA TRP A 625 23.04 -5.55 20.84
C TRP A 625 21.81 -5.90 19.99
N ILE A 626 20.71 -6.33 20.63
CA ILE A 626 19.44 -6.60 19.93
C ILE A 626 18.88 -5.33 19.27
N ASN A 627 19.07 -4.17 19.88
CA ASN A 627 18.58 -2.88 19.39
C ASN A 627 19.62 -2.10 18.59
N TRP A 628 20.51 -2.79 17.88
CA TRP A 628 21.44 -2.19 16.92
C TRP A 628 22.34 -1.09 17.51
N GLY A 629 22.71 -1.20 18.78
CA GLY A 629 23.60 -0.26 19.47
C GLY A 629 22.90 0.83 20.28
N VAL A 630 21.57 0.86 20.31
CA VAL A 630 20.81 1.82 21.12
C VAL A 630 20.72 1.35 22.57
N ASP A 631 21.12 2.20 23.52
CA ASP A 631 21.11 1.85 24.93
C ASP A 631 19.67 1.87 25.50
N PRO A 632 19.29 0.89 26.35
CA PRO A 632 17.94 0.83 26.89
C PRO A 632 17.50 1.98 27.80
N GLN A 633 18.42 2.87 28.20
CA GLN A 633 18.06 4.13 28.87
C GLN A 633 17.46 5.16 27.90
N ASP A 634 17.79 5.08 26.61
CA ASP A 634 17.32 6.02 25.59
C ASP A 634 15.92 5.67 25.06
N PHE A 635 15.35 4.53 25.44
CA PHE A 635 13.96 4.15 25.09
C PHE A 635 12.89 5.05 25.73
N ALA A 636 13.26 5.95 26.64
CA ALA A 636 12.34 6.89 27.28
C ALA A 636 12.54 8.31 26.76
N ALA A 637 12.06 8.56 25.54
CA ALA A 637 11.83 9.92 25.04
C ALA A 637 10.64 10.00 24.07
N GLU A 638 9.61 9.16 24.20
CA GLU A 638 8.33 9.33 23.48
C GLU A 638 7.25 8.50 24.19
N SER A 639 6.59 9.11 25.17
CA SER A 639 5.35 8.62 25.80
C SER A 639 4.44 9.78 26.12
#